data_AF-A0A347UES4-F1
#
_entry.id   AF-A0A347UES4-F1
#
_cell.length_a   1.000
_cell.length_b   1.000
_cell.length_c   1.000
_cell.angle_alpha   90.00
_cell.angle_beta   90.00
_cell.angle_gamma   90.00
#
_symmetry.space_group_name_H-M   'P 1'
#
loop_
_entity.id
_entity.type
_entity.pdbx_description
1 polymer ?
#
loop_
_entity_poly.entity_id
_entity_poly.type
_entity_poly.pdbx_seq_one_letter_code
_entity_poly.pdbx_strand_id
1 'polypeptide(L)'
;MAQNGVKTNDLPSLSSFDSLVGNDAATTGLVPVANIASTMKADPSFAALSPSRSFDTQSKLQADASMSYLPGSSNHVAAGDRLQSRDGKLFEVAPANAIDYDLKTIGGIALYYVPSPHTGFGQLQSPVYEARVQSANAPAIITSFGGLLYGYFGGRIYSKSGEASAWVEVCLAPDSSEIVALEPMADGEVVAVTSTSIQKSSGWGAGAVTWTSKASVTGGTAVYLPYSTAGSDGVRMIVGEYATGGPAAGWENSQKVWATQDSGATWQAVYDAASLYPSGFGDTHIHGCCYDKWQDVFFVIEGHTSSMGIYWNADPFASPAGWTRIEKGPLGAVRSEGQPTCIVPTDNGIVLASDAPEQGIWGIQRGATPADMQVHWIWEWPGGRGGTLGFGLCHARDPRTGIVYLGYNHNHVADSYNPLAVFASDGLSGGQVWAGGPSTVPTSGNSNDISRIAVTPWGTIEAEVSAAAEVGAKRISGRITANTGWSASHDPGGVLGGSREGTIGNERAMAAGDGSLASANGATAVGPVAKALHAASTAVGAGAKTVGVNSTAVGRSAQADVSGFAGGYLTKAGPNSVVISSNVDLSAMSGISGVGANLVITKDNVVGVGASVNVTNSWGVCIGSFSKSTGLAGTVLGHASEANHAYSTVIGKGVISTAPYQVKFGDQHLQLSPPTSAPGVPALGDFNVWAHDLGGGAGELRFKGNDGTEYKISMTAV
;
A
#
# COMPACT_ATOMS: atom_id res chain seq x y z
N MET A 1 2.65 -18.01 62.51
CA MET A 1 3.85 -17.32 63.02
C MET A 1 4.01 -16.06 62.16
N ALA A 2 3.22 -15.02 62.39
CA ALA A 2 3.49 -13.84 63.25
C ALA A 2 4.61 -12.96 62.66
N GLN A 3 4.26 -11.88 61.92
CA GLN A 3 4.23 -10.44 62.35
C GLN A 3 5.61 -9.77 62.16
N ASN A 4 5.85 -8.62 61.50
CA ASN A 4 5.15 -7.33 61.26
C ASN A 4 5.69 -6.73 59.91
N GLY A 5 5.11 -5.82 59.13
CA GLY A 5 4.05 -4.83 59.35
C GLY A 5 4.61 -3.40 59.53
N VAL A 6 4.99 -2.66 58.47
CA VAL A 6 5.10 -1.17 58.46
C VAL A 6 4.76 -0.59 57.07
N LYS A 7 4.09 0.57 57.10
CA LYS A 7 3.40 1.31 56.04
C LYS A 7 4.28 2.33 55.26
N THR A 8 3.73 2.70 54.11
CA THR A 8 3.86 3.87 53.20
C THR A 8 4.56 5.18 53.64
N ASN A 9 5.14 5.82 52.62
CA ASN A 9 5.43 7.25 52.37
C ASN A 9 6.67 7.87 53.04
N ASP A 10 7.68 8.24 52.21
CA ASP A 10 8.21 9.62 52.10
C ASP A 10 9.38 9.75 51.09
N LEU A 11 9.07 10.39 49.93
CA LEU A 11 9.84 11.41 49.17
C LEU A 11 11.25 11.12 48.55
N PRO A 12 11.76 11.91 47.57
CA PRO A 12 11.13 12.93 46.71
C PRO A 12 11.40 12.78 45.18
N SER A 13 10.62 13.50 44.38
CA SER A 13 10.87 13.83 42.97
C SER A 13 12.06 14.78 42.81
N LEU A 14 12.97 14.48 41.88
CA LEU A 14 13.96 15.44 41.36
C LEU A 14 13.95 15.43 39.84
N SER A 15 13.44 16.54 39.32
CA SER A 15 13.54 17.04 37.96
C SER A 15 14.98 17.46 37.59
N SER A 16 15.19 17.60 36.29
CA SER A 16 16.28 18.32 35.59
C SER A 16 17.68 17.70 35.63
N PHE A 17 18.14 17.24 34.46
CA PHE A 17 19.43 17.64 33.89
C PHE A 17 19.39 17.50 32.37
N ASP A 18 19.09 18.63 31.72
CA ASP A 18 19.50 18.94 30.35
C ASP A 18 21.01 19.27 30.34
N SER A 19 21.60 19.23 29.15
CA SER A 19 22.97 19.62 28.76
C SER A 19 24.03 18.51 28.69
N LEU A 20 24.21 17.98 27.49
CA LEU A 20 25.52 17.81 26.85
C LEU A 20 25.34 17.52 25.35
N VAL A 21 25.02 18.58 24.61
CA VAL A 21 25.23 18.63 23.16
C VAL A 21 26.68 19.06 22.94
N GLY A 22 27.56 18.10 22.66
CA GLY A 22 28.89 18.35 22.12
C GLY A 22 28.82 18.31 20.60
N ASN A 23 28.79 19.48 19.99
CA ASN A 23 29.15 19.67 18.59
C ASN A 23 30.65 19.40 18.45
N ASP A 24 31.03 18.46 17.61
CA ASP A 24 32.31 18.54 16.90
C ASP A 24 32.13 18.10 15.45
N ALA A 25 32.28 19.08 14.57
CA ALA A 25 32.32 18.94 13.13
C ALA A 25 33.77 19.15 12.67
N ALA A 26 34.40 18.08 12.18
CA ALA A 26 35.59 18.04 11.31
C ALA A 26 35.97 16.55 11.20
N THR A 27 36.27 15.93 10.08
CA THR A 27 36.80 16.44 8.81
C THR A 27 36.66 15.31 7.77
N THR A 28 36.42 15.72 6.54
CA THR A 28 36.42 14.94 5.30
C THR A 28 37.66 14.08 5.10
N GLY A 29 37.46 12.83 4.66
CA GLY A 29 38.52 11.92 4.23
C GLY A 29 37.98 10.80 3.34
N LEU A 30 37.49 11.16 2.15
CA LEU A 30 37.17 10.21 1.09
C LEU A 30 38.47 9.62 0.52
N VAL A 31 38.63 8.30 0.65
CA VAL A 31 39.66 7.54 -0.06
C VAL A 31 38.97 6.81 -1.23
N PRO A 32 39.44 6.98 -2.48
CA PRO A 32 38.87 6.29 -3.64
C PRO A 32 39.42 4.88 -3.73
N VAL A 33 38.54 3.86 -3.77
CA VAL A 33 38.94 2.50 -4.16
C VAL A 33 38.49 2.28 -5.60
N ALA A 34 39.46 2.37 -6.50
CA ALA A 34 39.37 1.86 -7.86
C ALA A 34 39.85 0.39 -7.90
N ASN A 35 39.18 -0.41 -8.73
CA ASN A 35 39.61 -1.67 -9.34
C ASN A 35 39.95 -2.87 -8.44
N ILE A 36 39.01 -3.82 -8.35
CA ILE A 36 39.31 -5.25 -8.56
C ILE A 36 38.28 -5.81 -9.54
N ALA A 37 38.70 -5.95 -10.80
CA ALA A 37 38.10 -6.83 -11.79
C ALA A 37 38.86 -8.18 -11.78
N SER A 38 38.21 -9.24 -12.27
CA SER A 38 38.60 -10.68 -12.28
C SER A 38 38.30 -11.39 -10.95
N THR A 39 37.63 -12.55 -10.87
CA THR A 39 37.57 -13.70 -11.78
C THR A 39 36.44 -14.64 -11.31
N MET A 40 35.62 -15.19 -12.20
CA MET A 40 34.94 -16.51 -12.14
C MET A 40 33.97 -16.61 -13.33
N LYS A 41 34.46 -17.04 -14.50
CA LYS A 41 34.30 -18.41 -15.05
C LYS A 41 32.88 -18.97 -14.95
N ALA A 42 32.23 -18.99 -16.11
CA ALA A 42 31.04 -19.74 -16.42
C ALA A 42 31.26 -21.25 -16.25
N ASP A 43 30.24 -21.95 -15.75
CA ASP A 43 30.06 -23.38 -15.94
C ASP A 43 28.66 -23.65 -16.53
N PRO A 44 28.56 -24.22 -17.74
CA PRO A 44 27.32 -24.56 -18.39
C PRO A 44 27.00 -26.05 -18.21
N SER A 45 26.01 -26.37 -17.37
CA SER A 45 25.41 -27.71 -17.39
C SER A 45 23.97 -27.67 -16.88
N PHE A 46 23.01 -27.70 -17.79
CA PHE A 46 21.97 -28.73 -17.89
C PHE A 46 21.07 -28.41 -19.08
N ALA A 47 21.36 -29.08 -20.19
CA ALA A 47 20.51 -29.12 -21.36
C ALA A 47 19.55 -30.32 -21.26
N ALA A 48 18.39 -30.12 -21.90
CA ALA A 48 17.46 -31.11 -22.43
C ALA A 48 16.63 -31.93 -21.43
N LEU A 49 15.32 -31.68 -21.45
CA LEU A 49 14.31 -32.69 -21.82
C LEU A 49 12.97 -32.00 -22.12
N SER A 50 12.70 -31.78 -23.42
CA SER A 50 11.34 -31.84 -23.96
C SER A 50 11.14 -33.22 -24.58
N PRO A 51 9.92 -33.77 -24.56
CA PRO A 51 9.19 -33.73 -25.83
C PRO A 51 7.70 -33.41 -25.70
N SER A 52 7.25 -32.67 -26.71
CA SER A 52 5.91 -32.60 -27.27
C SER A 52 4.97 -33.80 -27.00
N ARG A 53 3.74 -33.51 -26.56
CA ARG A 53 2.52 -34.12 -27.13
C ARG A 53 1.39 -33.10 -27.16
N SER A 54 1.02 -32.74 -28.38
CA SER A 54 -0.27 -32.19 -28.76
C SER A 54 -1.38 -33.19 -28.45
N PHE A 55 -2.44 -32.74 -27.77
CA PHE A 55 -3.78 -33.27 -27.98
C PHE A 55 -4.75 -32.09 -28.04
N ASP A 56 -5.18 -31.85 -29.27
CA ASP A 56 -6.37 -31.15 -29.66
C ASP A 56 -7.60 -31.93 -29.18
N THR A 57 -8.43 -31.30 -28.35
CA THR A 57 -9.90 -31.45 -28.36
C THR A 57 -10.52 -30.25 -27.63
N GLN A 58 -10.59 -29.11 -28.30
CA GLN A 58 -11.74 -28.21 -28.14
C GLN A 58 -12.86 -28.73 -29.05
N SER A 59 -13.71 -29.62 -28.52
CA SER A 59 -15.11 -29.68 -28.96
C SER A 59 -15.91 -30.53 -27.99
N LYS A 60 -17.08 -30.01 -27.59
CA LYS A 60 -18.12 -30.63 -26.73
C LYS A 60 -17.86 -30.65 -25.23
N LEU A 61 -18.25 -29.56 -24.58
CA LEU A 61 -19.00 -29.56 -23.30
C LEU A 61 -19.57 -28.15 -23.06
N GLN A 62 -20.49 -27.74 -23.95
CA GLN A 62 -21.57 -26.85 -23.58
C GLN A 62 -22.74 -27.75 -23.15
N ALA A 63 -23.13 -27.70 -21.88
CA ALA A 63 -24.51 -27.79 -21.41
C ALA A 63 -24.55 -27.98 -19.88
N ASP A 64 -25.45 -27.24 -19.25
CA ASP A 64 -26.02 -27.44 -17.91
C ASP A 64 -25.14 -27.18 -16.67
N ALA A 65 -25.14 -25.93 -16.23
CA ALA A 65 -24.94 -25.58 -14.82
C ALA A 65 -25.99 -24.53 -14.39
N SER A 66 -27.20 -24.99 -14.04
CA SER A 66 -28.18 -24.19 -13.31
C SER A 66 -28.57 -24.91 -12.03
N MET A 67 -28.17 -24.39 -10.87
CA MET A 67 -28.81 -24.71 -9.58
C MET A 67 -29.92 -23.70 -9.35
N SER A 68 -31.13 -24.18 -9.05
CA SER A 68 -32.30 -23.36 -8.77
C SER A 68 -32.57 -23.29 -7.26
N TYR A 69 -32.75 -22.07 -6.73
CA TYR A 69 -33.22 -21.82 -5.36
C TYR A 69 -34.68 -22.25 -5.20
N LEU A 70 -35.01 -22.85 -4.05
CA LEU A 70 -36.40 -23.01 -3.61
C LEU A 70 -36.91 -21.64 -3.11
N PRO A 71 -38.14 -21.23 -3.44
CA PRO A 71 -38.66 -19.91 -3.07
C PRO A 71 -38.98 -19.85 -1.58
N GLY A 72 -38.29 -18.99 -0.82
CA GLY A 72 -38.71 -18.63 0.55
C GLY A 72 -37.65 -18.30 1.60
N SER A 73 -36.35 -18.23 1.32
CA SER A 73 -35.34 -17.88 2.34
C SER A 73 -34.28 -16.88 1.87
N SER A 74 -33.84 -16.03 2.81
CA SER A 74 -32.85 -14.96 2.66
C SER A 74 -31.46 -15.45 2.24
N ASN A 75 -30.70 -14.57 1.56
CA ASN A 75 -29.37 -14.80 0.94
C ASN A 75 -28.18 -15.08 1.90
N HIS A 76 -28.38 -15.78 3.02
CA HIS A 76 -27.27 -16.19 3.89
C HIS A 76 -27.40 -17.66 4.28
N VAL A 77 -26.41 -18.47 3.90
CA VAL A 77 -26.26 -19.86 4.35
C VAL A 77 -25.48 -19.85 5.67
N ALA A 78 -26.11 -20.28 6.76
CA ALA A 78 -25.49 -20.40 8.08
C ALA A 78 -24.92 -21.81 8.31
N ALA A 79 -23.98 -21.94 9.25
CA ALA A 79 -23.48 -23.25 9.68
C ALA A 79 -24.64 -24.10 10.23
N GLY A 80 -24.80 -25.32 9.72
CA GLY A 80 -25.94 -26.20 10.04
C GLY A 80 -27.07 -26.20 9.01
N ASP A 81 -27.01 -25.38 7.95
CA ASP A 81 -27.99 -25.45 6.87
C ASP A 81 -27.86 -26.72 6.02
N ARG A 82 -29.00 -27.22 5.56
CA ARG A 82 -29.12 -28.43 4.72
C ARG A 82 -29.38 -28.06 3.28
N LEU A 83 -28.45 -28.38 2.40
CA LEU A 83 -28.59 -28.18 0.96
C LEU A 83 -28.99 -29.50 0.29
N GLN A 84 -29.94 -29.44 -0.64
CA GLN A 84 -30.38 -30.60 -1.41
C GLN A 84 -29.96 -30.46 -2.86
N SER A 85 -29.20 -31.43 -3.38
CA SER A 85 -28.88 -31.51 -4.80
C SER A 85 -30.12 -31.93 -5.62
N ARG A 86 -30.07 -31.70 -6.94
CA ARG A 86 -31.15 -32.06 -7.86
C ARG A 86 -31.41 -33.59 -7.95
N ASP A 87 -30.44 -34.43 -7.53
CA ASP A 87 -30.61 -35.89 -7.37
C ASP A 87 -31.10 -36.30 -5.96
N GLY A 88 -31.52 -35.33 -5.13
CA GLY A 88 -32.20 -35.57 -3.86
C GLY A 88 -31.29 -35.82 -2.66
N LYS A 89 -29.97 -35.69 -2.80
CA LYS A 89 -29.02 -35.91 -1.70
C LYS A 89 -28.89 -34.66 -0.83
N LEU A 90 -28.88 -34.89 0.48
CA LEU A 90 -28.76 -33.85 1.49
C LEU A 90 -27.32 -33.70 1.95
N PHE A 91 -26.83 -32.46 2.00
CA PHE A 91 -25.51 -32.08 2.49
C PHE A 91 -25.65 -31.11 3.65
N GLU A 92 -24.83 -31.29 4.69
CA GLU A 92 -24.85 -30.47 5.91
C GLU A 92 -23.57 -29.63 5.96
N VAL A 93 -23.71 -28.32 6.16
CA VAL A 93 -22.57 -27.39 6.17
C VAL A 93 -21.89 -27.43 7.55
N ALA A 94 -20.63 -27.89 7.59
CA ALA A 94 -19.86 -28.07 8.82
C ALA A 94 -19.46 -26.72 9.48
N PRO A 95 -19.35 -26.67 10.83
CA PRO A 95 -18.97 -25.46 11.56
C PRO A 95 -17.47 -25.12 11.41
N ALA A 96 -17.16 -23.83 11.44
CA ALA A 96 -15.94 -23.19 10.94
C ALA A 96 -14.60 -23.49 11.68
N ASN A 97 -14.50 -24.52 12.54
CA ASN A 97 -13.34 -24.68 13.44
C ASN A 97 -12.64 -26.05 13.35
N ALA A 98 -12.59 -26.69 12.17
CA ALA A 98 -11.79 -27.90 11.98
C ALA A 98 -10.88 -27.75 10.75
N ILE A 99 -9.62 -27.37 10.99
CA ILE A 99 -8.56 -27.50 9.99
C ILE A 99 -7.62 -28.59 10.50
N ASP A 100 -7.79 -29.79 9.95
CA ASP A 100 -6.77 -30.84 9.98
C ASP A 100 -6.57 -31.30 8.53
N TYR A 101 -5.36 -31.14 8.01
CA TYR A 101 -5.03 -31.49 6.63
C TYR A 101 -4.72 -32.99 6.53
N ASP A 102 -5.60 -33.76 5.90
CA ASP A 102 -5.19 -34.96 5.17
C ASP A 102 -6.04 -35.13 3.90
N LEU A 103 -5.55 -34.56 2.78
CA LEU A 103 -6.18 -34.66 1.47
C LEU A 103 -5.83 -36.01 0.85
N LYS A 104 -6.64 -37.05 1.15
CA LYS A 104 -6.79 -38.20 0.24
C LYS A 104 -7.88 -37.93 -0.77
N THR A 105 -7.47 -37.98 -2.03
CA THR A 105 -8.26 -37.82 -3.26
C THR A 105 -9.54 -38.65 -3.22
N ILE A 106 -10.71 -37.99 -3.24
CA ILE A 106 -11.99 -38.60 -3.63
C ILE A 106 -12.70 -37.64 -4.59
N GLY A 107 -12.80 -38.05 -5.85
CA GLY A 107 -13.88 -37.68 -6.75
C GLY A 107 -13.92 -36.26 -7.33
N GLY A 108 -12.98 -35.92 -8.21
CA GLY A 108 -13.27 -35.21 -9.49
C GLY A 108 -14.06 -33.88 -9.49
N ILE A 109 -14.22 -33.17 -8.38
CA ILE A 109 -14.85 -31.85 -8.33
C ILE A 109 -13.76 -30.81 -8.04
N ALA A 110 -13.41 -30.02 -9.04
CA ALA A 110 -12.64 -28.81 -8.83
C ALA A 110 -13.56 -27.78 -8.15
N LEU A 111 -13.44 -27.62 -6.84
CA LEU A 111 -13.95 -26.45 -6.15
C LEU A 111 -13.11 -25.26 -6.60
N TYR A 112 -13.61 -24.53 -7.60
CA TYR A 112 -13.15 -23.15 -7.82
C TYR A 112 -13.63 -22.35 -6.62
N TYR A 113 -12.73 -22.13 -5.66
CA TYR A 113 -12.86 -21.02 -4.75
C TYR A 113 -12.74 -19.76 -5.63
N VAL A 114 -13.87 -19.22 -6.07
CA VAL A 114 -13.93 -17.83 -6.53
C VAL A 114 -13.80 -17.02 -5.24
N PRO A 115 -12.66 -16.36 -4.98
CA PRO A 115 -12.60 -15.44 -3.86
C PRO A 115 -13.73 -14.44 -4.09
N SER A 116 -14.53 -14.18 -3.06
CA SER A 116 -15.36 -12.98 -3.04
C SER A 116 -14.47 -11.81 -3.46
N PRO A 117 -14.77 -11.07 -4.54
CA PRO A 117 -13.88 -10.01 -5.03
C PRO A 117 -13.80 -8.80 -4.07
N HIS A 118 -14.52 -8.83 -2.96
CA HIS A 118 -14.76 -7.68 -2.08
C HIS A 118 -13.71 -7.45 -0.98
N THR A 119 -12.43 -7.81 -1.18
CA THR A 119 -11.38 -7.46 -0.19
C THR A 119 -10.15 -6.83 -0.85
N GLY A 120 -10.16 -5.50 -0.95
CA GLY A 120 -8.93 -4.72 -1.18
C GLY A 120 -9.01 -3.64 -2.25
N PHE A 121 -9.99 -2.73 -2.17
CA PHE A 121 -9.94 -1.49 -2.96
C PHE A 121 -8.98 -0.51 -2.28
N GLY A 122 -7.93 -0.09 -2.98
CA GLY A 122 -6.99 0.91 -2.46
C GLY A 122 -7.68 2.26 -2.32
N GLN A 123 -8.02 2.65 -1.09
CA GLN A 123 -8.53 3.99 -0.81
C GLN A 123 -7.43 5.02 -1.06
N LEU A 124 -7.71 6.00 -1.92
CA LEU A 124 -6.94 7.23 -1.95
C LEU A 124 -7.09 7.93 -0.58
N GLN A 125 -5.96 8.31 0.03
CA GLN A 125 -6.00 9.31 1.08
C GLN A 125 -6.66 10.55 0.55
N SER A 126 -7.60 11.12 1.29
CA SER A 126 -8.32 12.33 0.87
C SER A 126 -7.32 13.42 0.46
N PRO A 127 -7.10 13.69 -0.85
CA PRO A 127 -6.23 14.76 -1.29
C PRO A 127 -6.83 16.12 -0.89
N VAL A 128 -8.14 16.16 -0.64
CA VAL A 128 -8.86 17.29 -0.06
C VAL A 128 -8.75 17.20 1.47
N TYR A 129 -7.91 18.04 2.06
CA TYR A 129 -7.72 18.04 3.52
C TYR A 129 -8.58 19.10 4.24
N GLU A 130 -9.10 20.07 3.49
CA GLU A 130 -9.98 21.11 3.99
C GLU A 130 -11.01 21.43 2.91
N ALA A 131 -12.30 21.26 3.22
CA ALA A 131 -13.41 21.59 2.33
C ALA A 131 -14.33 22.62 2.99
N ARG A 132 -14.70 23.66 2.24
CA ARG A 132 -15.56 24.75 2.71
C ARG A 132 -16.75 24.93 1.79
N VAL A 133 -17.94 25.06 2.37
CA VAL A 133 -19.17 25.41 1.62
C VAL A 133 -19.41 26.91 1.73
N GLN A 134 -19.61 27.57 0.59
CA GLN A 134 -19.79 29.03 0.50
C GLN A 134 -21.05 29.35 -0.33
N SER A 135 -21.75 30.44 -0.01
CA SER A 135 -22.83 30.97 -0.85
C SER A 135 -22.27 31.61 -2.12
N ALA A 136 -22.77 31.26 -3.31
CA ALA A 136 -22.22 31.77 -4.56
C ALA A 136 -22.98 33.00 -5.10
N ASN A 137 -22.24 34.08 -5.39
CA ASN A 137 -22.67 35.22 -6.22
C ASN A 137 -21.69 35.43 -7.39
N ALA A 138 -21.15 34.36 -7.96
CA ALA A 138 -20.01 34.41 -8.89
C ALA A 138 -20.21 33.48 -10.12
N PRO A 139 -19.47 33.70 -11.22
CA PRO A 139 -19.60 32.91 -12.45
C PRO A 139 -19.45 31.39 -12.27
N ALA A 140 -20.41 30.63 -12.78
CA ALA A 140 -20.43 29.16 -12.73
C ALA A 140 -19.13 28.59 -13.29
N ILE A 141 -18.49 27.68 -12.56
CA ILE A 141 -17.13 27.22 -12.89
C ILE A 141 -17.19 26.41 -14.19
N ILE A 142 -16.21 26.54 -15.09
CA ILE A 142 -16.13 25.67 -16.28
C ILE A 142 -14.90 24.77 -16.19
N THR A 143 -13.71 25.37 -16.23
CA THR A 143 -12.43 24.64 -16.26
C THR A 143 -11.28 25.58 -15.90
N SER A 144 -10.05 25.08 -15.90
CA SER A 144 -8.85 25.90 -15.78
C SER A 144 -7.80 25.56 -16.84
N PHE A 145 -7.14 26.59 -17.36
CA PHE A 145 -5.98 26.46 -18.24
C PHE A 145 -5.22 27.77 -18.30
N GLY A 146 -3.95 27.75 -18.74
CA GLY A 146 -3.14 28.95 -18.86
C GLY A 146 -2.93 29.71 -17.54
N GLY A 147 -3.03 29.02 -16.39
CA GLY A 147 -2.92 29.66 -15.08
C GLY A 147 -4.17 30.42 -14.62
N LEU A 148 -5.30 30.29 -15.34
CA LEU A 148 -6.56 30.94 -15.03
C LEU A 148 -7.68 29.92 -14.79
N LEU A 149 -8.58 30.22 -13.87
CA LEU A 149 -9.87 29.55 -13.72
C LEU A 149 -10.89 30.29 -14.58
N TYR A 150 -11.67 29.58 -15.38
CA TYR A 150 -12.72 30.14 -16.22
C TYR A 150 -14.10 29.81 -15.68
N GLY A 151 -15.03 30.74 -15.87
CA GLY A 151 -16.43 30.58 -15.47
C GLY A 151 -17.38 31.36 -16.37
N TYR A 152 -18.66 31.07 -16.26
CA TYR A 152 -19.72 31.65 -17.08
C TYR A 152 -20.82 32.28 -16.24
N PHE A 153 -21.26 33.48 -16.64
CA PHE A 153 -22.38 34.15 -16.01
C PHE A 153 -23.05 35.13 -16.97
N GLY A 154 -24.38 35.07 -17.07
CA GLY A 154 -25.17 36.07 -17.80
C GLY A 154 -24.73 36.27 -19.25
N GLY A 155 -24.44 35.19 -19.99
CA GLY A 155 -24.02 35.27 -21.39
C GLY A 155 -22.57 35.72 -21.60
N ARG A 156 -21.73 35.67 -20.55
CA ARG A 156 -20.33 36.14 -20.59
C ARG A 156 -19.39 35.11 -19.97
N ILE A 157 -18.17 35.03 -20.52
CA ILE A 157 -17.07 34.24 -19.97
C ILE A 157 -16.19 35.15 -19.13
N TYR A 158 -15.82 34.67 -17.95
CA TYR A 158 -14.94 35.33 -17.01
C TYR A 158 -13.74 34.45 -16.70
N SER A 159 -12.65 35.08 -16.27
CA SER A 159 -11.46 34.40 -15.77
C SER A 159 -11.07 34.92 -14.38
N LYS A 160 -10.32 34.10 -13.64
CA LYS A 160 -9.81 34.41 -12.30
C LYS A 160 -8.39 33.86 -12.16
N SER A 161 -7.46 34.70 -11.71
CA SER A 161 -6.02 34.38 -11.64
C SER A 161 -5.52 33.85 -10.29
N GLY A 162 -6.37 33.87 -9.26
CA GLY A 162 -6.01 33.46 -7.91
C GLY A 162 -7.23 33.34 -7.01
N GLU A 163 -7.12 32.64 -5.89
CA GLU A 163 -8.23 32.37 -4.97
C GLU A 163 -8.91 33.66 -4.48
N ALA A 164 -8.13 34.70 -4.16
CA ALA A 164 -8.62 35.99 -3.71
C ALA A 164 -8.86 37.02 -4.83
N SER A 165 -8.52 36.68 -6.08
CA SER A 165 -8.67 37.61 -7.22
C SER A 165 -10.14 37.80 -7.59
N ALA A 166 -10.49 38.99 -8.09
CA ALA A 166 -11.80 39.23 -8.70
C ALA A 166 -11.92 38.49 -10.04
N TRP A 167 -13.17 38.18 -10.43
CA TRP A 167 -13.47 37.71 -11.78
C TRP A 167 -13.32 38.86 -12.79
N VAL A 168 -12.64 38.60 -13.89
CA VAL A 168 -12.43 39.55 -14.99
C VAL A 168 -13.12 39.00 -16.23
N GLU A 169 -13.96 39.80 -16.87
CA GLU A 169 -14.60 39.41 -18.13
C GLU A 169 -13.54 39.15 -19.20
N VAL A 170 -13.70 38.03 -19.90
CA VAL A 170 -12.87 37.64 -21.05
C VAL A 170 -13.56 38.05 -22.34
N CYS A 171 -14.81 37.61 -22.53
CA CYS A 171 -15.60 37.88 -23.74
C CYS A 171 -17.09 37.54 -23.56
N LEU A 172 -17.88 37.85 -24.58
CA LEU A 172 -19.24 37.31 -24.72
C LEU A 172 -19.19 35.80 -24.95
N ALA A 173 -20.15 35.08 -24.38
CA ALA A 173 -20.35 33.67 -24.65
C ALA A 173 -20.75 33.43 -26.12
N PRO A 174 -20.51 32.21 -26.65
CA PRO A 174 -20.82 31.88 -28.04
C PRO A 174 -22.31 32.02 -28.40
N ASP A 175 -23.19 31.73 -27.45
CA ASP A 175 -24.64 31.82 -27.56
C ASP A 175 -25.26 32.01 -26.16
N SER A 176 -26.60 31.95 -26.06
CA SER A 176 -27.33 32.07 -24.79
C SER A 176 -27.42 30.76 -24.00
N SER A 177 -26.95 29.64 -24.56
CA SER A 177 -26.96 28.35 -23.90
C SER A 177 -25.86 28.27 -22.84
N GLU A 178 -26.02 27.31 -21.92
CA GLU A 178 -25.05 27.06 -20.87
C GLU A 178 -23.73 26.55 -21.46
N ILE A 179 -22.58 27.05 -20.99
CA ILE A 179 -21.27 26.50 -21.38
C ILE A 179 -20.95 25.31 -20.48
N VAL A 180 -20.80 24.13 -21.07
CA VAL A 180 -20.52 22.86 -20.36
C VAL A 180 -19.05 22.46 -20.43
N ALA A 181 -18.32 22.87 -21.48
CA ALA A 181 -16.88 22.69 -21.58
C ALA A 181 -16.21 23.85 -22.33
N LEU A 182 -14.95 24.12 -21.99
CA LEU A 182 -14.14 25.14 -22.62
C LEU A 182 -12.71 24.61 -22.74
N GLU A 183 -12.27 24.27 -23.95
CA GLU A 183 -11.04 23.51 -24.18
C GLU A 183 -10.00 24.32 -24.98
N PRO A 184 -8.78 24.50 -24.44
CA PRO A 184 -7.70 25.17 -25.16
C PRO A 184 -7.15 24.27 -26.28
N MET A 185 -6.98 24.84 -27.47
CA MET A 185 -6.50 24.14 -28.65
C MET A 185 -5.06 24.54 -28.99
N ALA A 186 -4.37 23.69 -29.76
CA ALA A 186 -2.96 23.84 -30.09
C ALA A 186 -2.65 25.08 -30.96
N ASP A 187 -3.65 25.62 -31.65
CA ASP A 187 -3.58 26.86 -32.43
C ASP A 187 -3.69 28.14 -31.58
N GLY A 188 -3.82 28.01 -30.25
CA GLY A 188 -3.96 29.13 -29.32
C GLY A 188 -5.39 29.67 -29.18
N GLU A 189 -6.34 29.08 -29.90
CA GLU A 189 -7.76 29.37 -29.79
C GLU A 189 -8.44 28.33 -28.88
N VAL A 190 -9.74 28.50 -28.65
CA VAL A 190 -10.53 27.72 -27.69
C VAL A 190 -11.78 27.16 -28.36
N VAL A 191 -12.12 25.92 -28.04
CA VAL A 191 -13.42 25.34 -28.35
C VAL A 191 -14.33 25.52 -27.15
N ALA A 192 -15.51 26.10 -27.37
CA ALA A 192 -16.59 26.13 -26.38
C ALA A 192 -17.65 25.12 -26.78
N VAL A 193 -18.00 24.24 -25.85
CA VAL A 193 -19.17 23.37 -25.95
C VAL A 193 -20.26 24.00 -25.09
N THR A 194 -21.29 24.53 -25.74
CA THR A 194 -22.52 24.97 -25.07
C THR A 194 -23.49 23.80 -24.99
N SER A 195 -24.58 23.89 -24.23
CA SER A 195 -25.53 22.78 -24.12
C SER A 195 -26.21 22.45 -25.45
N THR A 196 -26.09 23.27 -26.49
CA THR A 196 -26.73 23.06 -27.80
C THR A 196 -25.77 23.11 -28.98
N SER A 197 -24.54 23.64 -28.82
CA SER A 197 -23.61 23.79 -29.94
C SER A 197 -22.14 23.64 -29.57
N ILE A 198 -21.34 23.26 -30.56
CA ILE A 198 -19.88 23.27 -30.51
C ILE A 198 -19.42 24.48 -31.32
N GLN A 199 -18.66 25.38 -30.70
CA GLN A 199 -18.18 26.61 -31.34
C GLN A 199 -16.68 26.76 -31.15
N LYS A 200 -16.00 27.33 -32.14
CA LYS A 200 -14.56 27.61 -32.11
C LYS A 200 -14.34 29.11 -32.04
N SER A 201 -13.43 29.54 -31.17
CA SER A 201 -13.05 30.94 -31.06
C SER A 201 -12.12 31.38 -32.19
N SER A 202 -12.08 32.69 -32.42
CA SER A 202 -10.99 33.39 -33.09
C SER A 202 -10.66 34.66 -32.28
N GLY A 203 -9.38 34.93 -32.06
CA GLY A 203 -8.91 36.10 -31.32
C GLY A 203 -8.81 35.91 -29.81
N TRP A 204 -8.77 34.66 -29.30
CA TRP A 204 -8.74 34.37 -27.85
C TRP A 204 -7.64 35.14 -27.11
N GLY A 205 -6.39 35.03 -27.57
CA GLY A 205 -5.24 35.70 -26.95
C GLY A 205 -5.17 37.21 -27.20
N ALA A 206 -5.92 37.74 -28.17
CA ALA A 206 -5.93 39.16 -28.54
C ALA A 206 -7.02 39.97 -27.84
N GLY A 207 -7.96 39.31 -27.14
CA GLY A 207 -9.08 39.95 -26.42
C GLY A 207 -10.26 40.37 -27.29
N ALA A 208 -10.22 40.12 -28.60
CA ALA A 208 -11.32 40.38 -29.55
C ALA A 208 -11.96 39.07 -30.01
N VAL A 209 -12.51 38.32 -29.04
CA VAL A 209 -13.00 36.96 -29.28
C VAL A 209 -14.28 36.97 -30.14
N THR A 210 -14.27 36.19 -31.20
CA THR A 210 -15.45 35.87 -32.02
C THR A 210 -15.66 34.36 -32.05
N TRP A 211 -16.91 33.93 -32.27
CA TRP A 211 -17.29 32.52 -32.24
C TRP A 211 -17.84 32.07 -33.59
N THR A 212 -17.43 30.89 -34.04
CA THR A 212 -17.96 30.23 -35.22
C THR A 212 -18.56 28.88 -34.82
N SER A 213 -19.85 28.69 -35.06
CA SER A 213 -20.52 27.40 -34.86
C SER A 213 -19.93 26.34 -35.79
N LYS A 214 -19.68 25.15 -35.23
CA LYS A 214 -19.06 24.01 -35.92
C LYS A 214 -19.99 22.81 -35.98
N ALA A 215 -20.73 22.56 -34.91
CA ALA A 215 -21.75 21.53 -34.85
C ALA A 215 -22.85 21.96 -33.87
N SER A 216 -24.01 21.31 -33.97
CA SER A 216 -25.13 21.46 -33.06
C SER A 216 -25.72 20.10 -32.76
N VAL A 217 -26.34 19.99 -31.59
CA VAL A 217 -27.05 18.79 -31.17
C VAL A 217 -28.11 18.36 -32.19
N THR A 218 -28.33 17.06 -32.30
CA THR A 218 -29.42 16.50 -33.13
C THR A 218 -30.77 16.78 -32.48
N GLY A 219 -31.70 17.39 -33.22
CA GLY A 219 -33.09 17.52 -32.78
C GLY A 219 -33.29 18.53 -31.63
N GLY A 220 -34.48 18.53 -31.02
CA GLY A 220 -34.87 19.55 -30.03
C GLY A 220 -34.63 19.18 -28.57
N THR A 221 -34.41 17.89 -28.26
CA THR A 221 -34.28 17.41 -26.87
C THR A 221 -32.88 16.96 -26.50
N ALA A 222 -31.95 16.87 -27.45
CA ALA A 222 -30.57 16.54 -27.16
C ALA A 222 -29.81 17.76 -26.66
N VAL A 223 -28.83 17.51 -25.80
CA VAL A 223 -27.96 18.47 -25.16
C VAL A 223 -26.53 17.94 -25.10
N TYR A 224 -25.55 18.81 -24.98
CA TYR A 224 -24.22 18.45 -24.48
C TYR A 224 -24.17 18.66 -22.97
N LEU A 225 -23.52 17.77 -22.23
CA LEU A 225 -23.43 17.81 -20.76
C LEU A 225 -21.98 17.75 -20.28
N PRO A 226 -21.68 18.17 -19.04
CA PRO A 226 -20.31 18.18 -18.52
C PRO A 226 -19.61 16.81 -18.53
N TYR A 227 -20.36 15.71 -18.47
CA TYR A 227 -19.83 14.36 -18.55
C TYR A 227 -19.73 13.79 -19.97
N SER A 228 -20.20 14.52 -20.99
CA SER A 228 -20.26 14.06 -22.38
C SER A 228 -19.04 14.44 -23.21
N THR A 229 -17.99 14.99 -22.59
CA THR A 229 -16.71 15.26 -23.24
C THR A 229 -15.58 15.15 -22.23
N ALA A 230 -14.47 14.52 -22.63
CA ALA A 230 -13.26 14.44 -21.83
C ALA A 230 -12.06 14.10 -22.70
N GLY A 231 -10.87 14.53 -22.29
CA GLY A 231 -9.64 14.24 -23.00
C GLY A 231 -9.49 15.07 -24.27
N SER A 232 -8.42 15.85 -24.30
CA SER A 232 -7.93 16.53 -25.50
C SER A 232 -6.41 16.62 -25.43
N ASP A 233 -5.75 16.59 -26.59
CA ASP A 233 -4.34 16.95 -26.74
C ASP A 233 -4.17 18.36 -27.36
N GLY A 234 -5.26 19.13 -27.46
CA GLY A 234 -5.34 20.43 -28.12
C GLY A 234 -5.52 20.34 -29.64
N VAL A 235 -5.37 19.17 -30.24
CA VAL A 235 -5.59 18.93 -31.68
C VAL A 235 -6.83 18.08 -31.89
N ARG A 236 -6.99 17.04 -31.08
CA ARG A 236 -8.10 16.09 -31.08
C ARG A 236 -8.98 16.32 -29.85
N MET A 237 -10.29 16.22 -30.07
CA MET A 237 -11.32 16.31 -29.04
C MET A 237 -12.56 15.57 -29.53
N ILE A 238 -13.35 15.07 -28.59
CA ILE A 238 -14.61 14.37 -28.85
C ILE A 238 -15.72 14.84 -27.89
N VAL A 239 -16.95 14.91 -28.38
CA VAL A 239 -18.14 15.41 -27.66
C VAL A 239 -19.36 14.58 -28.04
N GLY A 240 -20.05 14.01 -27.05
CA GLY A 240 -21.24 13.19 -27.22
C GLY A 240 -22.52 13.95 -26.93
N GLU A 241 -23.54 13.75 -27.76
CA GLU A 241 -24.92 14.20 -27.51
C GLU A 241 -25.53 13.37 -26.38
N TYR A 242 -26.38 13.98 -25.56
CA TYR A 242 -27.15 13.33 -24.51
C TYR A 242 -28.62 13.75 -24.62
N ALA A 243 -29.58 12.89 -24.33
CA ALA A 243 -30.99 13.29 -24.23
C ALA A 243 -31.66 12.78 -22.96
N THR A 244 -32.34 13.70 -22.27
CA THR A 244 -33.21 13.39 -21.12
C THR A 244 -34.61 13.03 -21.61
N GLY A 245 -35.22 11.95 -21.11
CA GLY A 245 -36.65 11.67 -21.34
C GLY A 245 -37.03 10.20 -21.50
N GLY A 246 -36.04 9.31 -21.70
CA GLY A 246 -36.31 7.89 -21.90
C GLY A 246 -36.61 7.54 -23.36
N PRO A 247 -36.83 6.24 -23.66
CA PRO A 247 -37.09 5.76 -25.02
C PRO A 247 -38.32 6.37 -25.70
N ALA A 248 -39.28 6.86 -24.91
CA ALA A 248 -40.52 7.45 -25.39
C ALA A 248 -40.49 8.98 -25.52
N ALA A 249 -39.39 9.64 -25.14
CA ALA A 249 -39.32 11.09 -25.08
C ALA A 249 -37.90 11.65 -25.36
N GLY A 250 -37.26 11.22 -26.44
CA GLY A 250 -36.14 11.96 -27.02
C GLY A 250 -34.78 11.26 -27.01
N TRP A 251 -34.66 10.01 -26.55
CA TRP A 251 -33.42 9.23 -26.68
C TRP A 251 -32.97 9.05 -28.13
N GLU A 252 -33.91 9.02 -29.08
CA GLU A 252 -33.63 9.03 -30.51
C GLU A 252 -32.84 10.27 -30.99
N ASN A 253 -32.85 11.35 -30.21
CA ASN A 253 -32.08 12.55 -30.50
C ASN A 253 -30.64 12.48 -29.95
N SER A 254 -30.32 11.53 -29.06
CA SER A 254 -28.99 11.33 -28.48
C SER A 254 -28.12 10.39 -29.32
N GLN A 255 -28.06 10.63 -30.62
CA GLN A 255 -27.52 9.62 -31.54
C GLN A 255 -26.05 9.85 -31.92
N LYS A 256 -25.52 11.08 -31.83
CA LYS A 256 -24.19 11.41 -32.38
C LYS A 256 -23.12 11.66 -31.35
N VAL A 257 -21.90 11.27 -31.72
CA VAL A 257 -20.67 11.76 -31.10
C VAL A 257 -19.84 12.46 -32.18
N TRP A 258 -19.46 13.69 -31.89
CA TRP A 258 -18.73 14.59 -32.76
C TRP A 258 -17.25 14.62 -32.35
N ALA A 259 -16.34 14.60 -33.32
CA ALA A 259 -14.91 14.73 -33.06
C ALA A 259 -14.21 15.66 -34.04
N THR A 260 -13.06 16.18 -33.60
CA THR A 260 -12.12 16.97 -34.40
C THR A 260 -10.73 16.35 -34.34
N GLN A 261 -9.93 16.58 -35.38
CA GLN A 261 -8.52 16.19 -35.47
C GLN A 261 -7.62 17.33 -35.95
N ASP A 262 -8.14 18.55 -35.97
CA ASP A 262 -7.51 19.74 -36.53
C ASP A 262 -7.73 20.97 -35.64
N SER A 263 -7.61 20.79 -34.33
CA SER A 263 -7.74 21.86 -33.33
C SER A 263 -9.13 22.52 -33.32
N GLY A 264 -10.17 21.77 -33.67
CA GLY A 264 -11.55 22.26 -33.72
C GLY A 264 -11.91 23.07 -34.97
N ALA A 265 -11.04 23.08 -35.99
CA ALA A 265 -11.33 23.77 -37.24
C ALA A 265 -12.47 23.08 -38.02
N THR A 266 -12.47 21.74 -38.05
CA THR A 266 -13.53 20.90 -38.61
C THR A 266 -14.01 19.86 -37.61
N TRP A 267 -15.28 19.44 -37.78
CA TRP A 267 -15.95 18.47 -36.92
C TRP A 267 -16.72 17.46 -37.76
N GLN A 268 -16.62 16.18 -37.37
CA GLN A 268 -17.32 15.07 -38.01
C GLN A 268 -18.13 14.29 -36.97
N ALA A 269 -19.33 13.85 -37.35
CA ALA A 269 -20.03 12.83 -36.58
C ALA A 269 -19.32 11.50 -36.80
N VAL A 270 -18.54 11.08 -35.81
CA VAL A 270 -17.66 9.91 -35.88
C VAL A 270 -18.28 8.66 -35.24
N TYR A 271 -19.37 8.85 -34.51
CA TYR A 271 -20.26 7.82 -34.02
C TYR A 271 -21.70 8.26 -34.29
N ASP A 272 -22.52 7.35 -34.81
CA ASP A 272 -23.94 7.57 -35.05
C ASP A 272 -24.71 6.30 -34.70
N ALA A 273 -25.39 6.32 -33.55
CA ALA A 273 -26.16 5.19 -33.04
C ALA A 273 -27.25 4.75 -34.02
N ALA A 274 -27.88 5.68 -34.75
CA ALA A 274 -28.91 5.34 -35.73
C ALA A 274 -28.34 4.56 -36.93
N SER A 275 -27.10 4.86 -37.31
CA SER A 275 -26.39 4.14 -38.37
C SER A 275 -25.88 2.76 -37.91
N LEU A 276 -25.40 2.67 -36.67
CA LEU A 276 -24.86 1.42 -36.10
C LEU A 276 -25.96 0.44 -35.66
N TYR A 277 -27.09 0.97 -35.17
CA TYR A 277 -28.23 0.22 -34.63
C TYR A 277 -29.55 0.70 -35.26
N PRO A 278 -29.81 0.44 -36.56
CA PRO A 278 -30.99 0.96 -37.27
C PRO A 278 -32.33 0.57 -36.62
N SER A 279 -32.34 -0.54 -35.89
CA SER A 279 -33.43 -0.94 -35.00
C SER A 279 -32.94 -0.92 -33.55
N GLY A 280 -33.47 -0.02 -32.72
CA GLY A 280 -33.17 0.04 -31.28
C GLY A 280 -32.30 1.22 -30.83
N PHE A 281 -31.83 2.10 -31.72
CA PHE A 281 -31.08 3.30 -31.29
C PHE A 281 -31.91 4.25 -30.40
N GLY A 282 -33.24 4.28 -30.58
CA GLY A 282 -34.14 5.04 -29.69
C GLY A 282 -34.29 4.45 -28.28
N ASP A 283 -33.77 3.23 -28.06
CA ASP A 283 -33.79 2.56 -26.76
C ASP A 283 -32.44 2.69 -26.02
N THR A 284 -31.52 3.51 -26.52
CA THR A 284 -30.23 3.83 -25.90
C THR A 284 -29.91 5.31 -26.00
N HIS A 285 -28.89 5.75 -25.27
CA HIS A 285 -28.31 7.08 -25.42
C HIS A 285 -26.85 7.06 -24.92
N ILE A 286 -26.09 8.10 -25.30
CA ILE A 286 -24.67 8.20 -24.99
C ILE A 286 -24.49 8.66 -23.54
N HIS A 287 -23.74 7.91 -22.73
CA HIS A 287 -23.41 8.27 -21.35
C HIS A 287 -22.11 9.08 -21.21
N GLY A 288 -21.23 9.01 -22.22
CA GLY A 288 -19.95 9.71 -22.19
C GLY A 288 -19.06 9.34 -23.36
N CYS A 289 -18.05 10.16 -23.61
CA CYS A 289 -17.01 9.87 -24.58
C CYS A 289 -15.68 10.53 -24.16
N CYS A 290 -14.56 9.96 -24.60
CA CYS A 290 -13.27 10.61 -24.40
C CYS A 290 -12.25 10.31 -25.50
N TYR A 291 -11.23 11.15 -25.61
CA TYR A 291 -10.02 10.85 -26.36
C TYR A 291 -8.85 10.53 -25.41
N ASP A 292 -8.36 9.29 -25.47
CA ASP A 292 -7.18 8.82 -24.74
C ASP A 292 -5.90 9.09 -25.53
N LYS A 293 -5.26 10.22 -25.23
CA LYS A 293 -3.98 10.62 -25.86
C LYS A 293 -2.80 9.68 -25.58
N TRP A 294 -2.88 8.80 -24.58
CA TRP A 294 -1.77 7.90 -24.24
C TRP A 294 -1.74 6.65 -25.13
N GLN A 295 -2.90 6.21 -25.66
CA GLN A 295 -2.96 5.12 -26.67
C GLN A 295 -3.42 5.59 -28.06
N ASP A 296 -3.77 6.88 -28.20
CA ASP A 296 -4.34 7.46 -29.42
C ASP A 296 -5.65 6.76 -29.83
N VAL A 297 -6.60 6.69 -28.89
CA VAL A 297 -7.87 5.98 -29.06
C VAL A 297 -9.04 6.82 -28.57
N PHE A 298 -10.17 6.73 -29.28
CA PHE A 298 -11.44 7.35 -28.90
C PHE A 298 -12.35 6.33 -28.22
N PHE A 299 -13.12 6.79 -27.24
CA PHE A 299 -14.09 5.97 -26.51
C PHE A 299 -15.48 6.58 -26.54
N VAL A 300 -16.50 5.72 -26.56
CA VAL A 300 -17.92 6.07 -26.42
C VAL A 300 -18.59 5.07 -25.48
N ILE A 301 -19.47 5.56 -24.61
CA ILE A 301 -20.28 4.73 -23.72
C ILE A 301 -21.73 4.82 -24.14
N GLU A 302 -22.35 3.67 -24.39
CA GLU A 302 -23.79 3.50 -24.57
C GLU A 302 -24.40 3.03 -23.25
N GLY A 303 -25.44 3.73 -22.82
CA GLY A 303 -25.98 3.60 -21.47
C GLY A 303 -26.95 2.47 -21.22
N HIS A 304 -27.73 2.07 -22.23
CA HIS A 304 -28.94 1.29 -21.99
C HIS A 304 -29.16 0.17 -23.01
N THR A 305 -30.06 -0.73 -22.61
CA THR A 305 -30.61 -1.83 -23.42
C THR A 305 -29.56 -2.74 -24.07
N SER A 306 -29.76 -3.15 -25.32
CA SER A 306 -28.95 -4.19 -25.98
C SER A 306 -27.61 -3.66 -26.49
N SER A 307 -27.51 -2.36 -26.75
CA SER A 307 -26.29 -1.64 -27.17
C SER A 307 -25.44 -1.16 -25.99
N MET A 308 -25.89 -1.34 -24.74
CA MET A 308 -25.13 -0.91 -23.57
C MET A 308 -23.71 -1.47 -23.59
N GLY A 309 -22.72 -0.61 -23.44
CA GLY A 309 -21.30 -1.00 -23.45
C GLY A 309 -20.34 0.16 -23.57
N ILE A 310 -19.05 -0.15 -23.42
CA ILE A 310 -17.94 0.77 -23.67
C ILE A 310 -17.30 0.36 -25.00
N TYR A 311 -17.20 1.32 -25.91
CA TYR A 311 -16.70 1.12 -27.25
C TYR A 311 -15.44 1.94 -27.46
N TRP A 312 -14.51 1.42 -28.24
CA TRP A 312 -13.29 2.13 -28.64
C TRP A 312 -13.09 2.11 -30.15
N ASN A 313 -12.40 3.12 -30.67
CA ASN A 313 -11.98 3.20 -32.06
C ASN A 313 -10.66 4.00 -32.17
N ALA A 314 -9.65 3.43 -32.82
CA ALA A 314 -8.34 4.07 -32.99
C ALA A 314 -8.35 5.16 -34.08
N ASP A 315 -9.24 5.06 -35.07
CA ASP A 315 -9.37 6.07 -36.14
C ASP A 315 -10.82 6.16 -36.63
N PRO A 316 -11.67 6.87 -35.87
CA PRO A 316 -13.09 6.96 -36.20
C PRO A 316 -13.37 7.96 -37.33
N PHE A 317 -12.36 8.70 -37.82
CA PHE A 317 -12.49 9.58 -38.98
C PHE A 317 -12.40 8.79 -40.28
N ALA A 318 -11.44 7.86 -40.38
CA ALA A 318 -11.33 6.95 -41.52
C ALA A 318 -12.34 5.79 -41.47
N SER A 319 -12.68 5.32 -40.26
CA SER A 319 -13.58 4.17 -40.06
C SER A 319 -14.68 4.48 -39.03
N PRO A 320 -15.70 5.28 -39.39
CA PRO A 320 -16.78 5.67 -38.48
C PRO A 320 -17.68 4.49 -38.04
N ALA A 321 -17.66 3.36 -38.76
CA ALA A 321 -18.35 2.13 -38.37
C ALA A 321 -17.45 1.17 -37.54
N GLY A 322 -16.17 1.50 -37.33
CA GLY A 322 -15.15 0.61 -36.76
C GLY A 322 -15.13 0.49 -35.23
N TRP A 323 -16.23 0.86 -34.55
CA TRP A 323 -16.29 0.85 -33.08
C TRP A 323 -16.31 -0.56 -32.52
N THR A 324 -15.36 -0.85 -31.64
CA THR A 324 -15.18 -2.17 -31.02
C THR A 324 -15.58 -2.12 -29.56
N ARG A 325 -16.46 -3.03 -29.14
CA ARG A 325 -16.88 -3.16 -27.74
C ARG A 325 -15.77 -3.80 -26.90
N ILE A 326 -15.57 -3.30 -25.68
CA ILE A 326 -14.71 -3.95 -24.68
C ILE A 326 -15.49 -5.08 -24.02
N GLU A 327 -15.06 -6.33 -24.25
CA GLU A 327 -15.74 -7.53 -23.74
C GLU A 327 -15.14 -8.08 -22.43
N LYS A 328 -13.93 -7.66 -22.06
CA LYS A 328 -13.18 -8.19 -20.89
C LYS A 328 -13.46 -7.37 -19.64
N GLY A 329 -13.98 -8.01 -18.59
CA GLY A 329 -14.17 -7.43 -17.26
C GLY A 329 -14.58 -8.48 -16.20
N PRO A 330 -14.54 -8.15 -14.90
CA PRO A 330 -14.68 -9.09 -13.78
C PRO A 330 -16.02 -9.85 -13.71
N LEU A 331 -17.01 -9.49 -14.54
CA LEU A 331 -18.34 -10.12 -14.57
C LEU A 331 -18.66 -10.85 -15.90
N GLY A 332 -17.66 -11.16 -16.73
CA GLY A 332 -17.84 -12.04 -17.91
C GLY A 332 -18.61 -11.44 -19.10
N ALA A 333 -19.19 -10.25 -18.93
CA ALA A 333 -19.55 -9.29 -19.97
C ALA A 333 -19.78 -7.97 -19.23
N VAL A 334 -19.54 -6.82 -19.87
CA VAL A 334 -20.01 -5.51 -19.39
C VAL A 334 -21.54 -5.44 -19.52
N ARG A 335 -22.29 -6.36 -18.89
CA ARG A 335 -23.76 -6.47 -18.93
C ARG A 335 -24.40 -6.23 -17.55
N SER A 336 -25.60 -5.67 -17.67
CA SER A 336 -26.66 -5.29 -16.71
C SER A 336 -26.43 -4.25 -15.62
N GLU A 337 -25.22 -4.03 -15.10
CA GLU A 337 -25.11 -3.32 -13.79
C GLU A 337 -24.10 -2.15 -13.75
N GLY A 338 -23.34 -1.89 -14.83
CA GLY A 338 -22.20 -0.97 -14.75
C GLY A 338 -22.43 0.48 -15.21
N GLN A 339 -23.54 0.77 -15.91
CA GLN A 339 -23.86 1.99 -16.69
C GLN A 339 -22.89 3.16 -16.44
N PRO A 340 -21.69 3.19 -17.04
CA PRO A 340 -20.69 4.15 -16.60
C PRO A 340 -20.97 5.51 -17.22
N THR A 341 -20.63 6.57 -16.50
CA THR A 341 -20.61 7.96 -16.98
C THR A 341 -19.22 8.55 -16.76
N CYS A 342 -19.01 9.81 -17.14
CA CYS A 342 -17.74 10.52 -16.94
C CYS A 342 -16.51 9.65 -17.26
N ILE A 343 -16.21 9.46 -18.54
CA ILE A 343 -15.05 8.70 -18.97
C ILE A 343 -13.84 9.63 -19.14
N VAL A 344 -12.81 9.48 -18.31
CA VAL A 344 -11.71 10.45 -18.23
C VAL A 344 -10.36 9.75 -18.28
N PRO A 345 -9.52 10.01 -19.30
CA PRO A 345 -8.22 9.35 -19.41
C PRO A 345 -7.21 9.98 -18.44
N THR A 346 -6.40 9.12 -17.80
CA THR A 346 -5.34 9.47 -16.86
C THR A 346 -3.98 8.93 -17.33
N ASP A 347 -2.91 9.16 -16.58
CA ASP A 347 -1.61 8.56 -16.91
C ASP A 347 -1.62 7.02 -16.76
N ASN A 348 -2.39 6.49 -15.81
CA ASN A 348 -2.37 5.07 -15.45
C ASN A 348 -3.50 4.24 -16.08
N GLY A 349 -4.56 4.88 -16.57
CA GLY A 349 -5.68 4.21 -17.21
C GLY A 349 -6.76 5.20 -17.63
N ILE A 350 -8.00 4.75 -17.66
CA ILE A 350 -9.18 5.59 -17.86
C ILE A 350 -10.09 5.43 -16.65
N VAL A 351 -10.52 6.53 -16.06
CA VAL A 351 -11.44 6.57 -14.91
C VAL A 351 -12.86 6.71 -15.44
N LEU A 352 -13.79 5.95 -14.86
CA LEU A 352 -15.21 6.02 -15.17
C LEU A 352 -15.99 6.26 -13.86
N ALA A 353 -17.00 7.12 -13.92
CA ALA A 353 -18.01 7.19 -12.89
C ALA A 353 -19.14 6.17 -13.13
N SER A 354 -20.02 5.97 -12.15
CA SER A 354 -21.19 5.10 -12.26
C SER A 354 -22.47 5.91 -12.49
N ASP A 355 -23.44 5.30 -13.18
CA ASP A 355 -24.87 5.64 -13.24
C ASP A 355 -25.70 4.39 -12.90
N ALA A 356 -25.31 3.69 -11.83
CA ALA A 356 -25.92 2.42 -11.45
C ALA A 356 -26.00 2.26 -9.93
N PRO A 357 -26.91 1.37 -9.44
CA PRO A 357 -26.96 0.96 -8.04
C PRO A 357 -25.69 0.26 -7.54
N GLU A 358 -24.88 -0.29 -8.44
CA GLU A 358 -23.59 -0.91 -8.17
C GLU A 358 -22.47 0.15 -8.25
N GLN A 359 -22.20 0.78 -7.10
CA GLN A 359 -21.65 2.14 -7.02
C GLN A 359 -20.14 2.22 -6.98
N GLY A 360 -19.63 3.32 -7.54
CA GLY A 360 -18.29 3.81 -7.24
C GLY A 360 -17.54 4.19 -8.50
N ILE A 361 -16.24 3.94 -8.49
CA ILE A 361 -15.32 4.31 -9.55
C ILE A 361 -14.91 3.05 -10.30
N TRP A 362 -15.06 3.08 -11.62
CA TRP A 362 -14.57 2.04 -12.50
C TRP A 362 -13.34 2.51 -13.26
N GLY A 363 -12.59 1.56 -13.79
CA GLY A 363 -11.38 1.80 -14.54
C GLY A 363 -11.36 1.04 -15.85
N ILE A 364 -10.66 1.56 -16.84
CA ILE A 364 -10.15 0.78 -17.96
C ILE A 364 -8.64 0.73 -17.82
N GLN A 365 -8.11 -0.47 -17.60
CA GLN A 365 -6.68 -0.70 -17.64
C GLN A 365 -6.23 -0.82 -19.09
N ARG A 366 -5.25 0.00 -19.47
CA ARG A 366 -4.60 -0.07 -20.78
C ARG A 366 -3.84 -1.38 -20.91
N GLY A 367 -3.98 -2.04 -22.05
CA GLY A 367 -3.17 -3.19 -22.44
C GLY A 367 -2.07 -2.82 -23.44
N ALA A 368 -1.34 -3.82 -23.92
CA ALA A 368 -0.33 -3.63 -24.97
C ALA A 368 -0.94 -3.09 -26.27
N THR A 369 -2.17 -3.50 -26.56
CA THR A 369 -3.01 -2.97 -27.63
C THR A 369 -4.38 -2.57 -27.09
N PRO A 370 -5.16 -1.73 -27.81
CA PRO A 370 -6.53 -1.41 -27.38
C PRO A 370 -7.45 -2.63 -27.24
N ALA A 371 -7.20 -3.71 -28.00
CA ALA A 371 -7.94 -4.97 -27.87
C ALA A 371 -7.64 -5.74 -26.56
N ASP A 372 -6.60 -5.35 -25.83
CA ASP A 372 -6.20 -5.93 -24.55
C ASP A 372 -6.77 -5.16 -23.35
N MET A 373 -7.46 -4.03 -23.58
CA MET A 373 -8.09 -3.24 -22.53
C MET A 373 -9.07 -4.08 -21.71
N GLN A 374 -9.08 -3.84 -20.40
CA GLN A 374 -9.99 -4.51 -19.48
C GLN A 374 -10.68 -3.48 -18.60
N VAL A 375 -11.98 -3.65 -18.41
CA VAL A 375 -12.72 -2.89 -17.42
C VAL A 375 -12.51 -3.54 -16.06
N HIS A 376 -12.17 -2.76 -15.05
CA HIS A 376 -12.02 -3.22 -13.67
C HIS A 376 -12.70 -2.26 -12.71
N TRP A 377 -13.00 -2.76 -11.51
CA TRP A 377 -13.52 -1.91 -10.45
C TRP A 377 -12.35 -1.29 -9.69
N ILE A 378 -12.36 0.04 -9.53
CA ILE A 378 -11.30 0.76 -8.80
C ILE A 378 -11.68 0.89 -7.33
N TRP A 379 -12.92 1.33 -7.08
CA TRP A 379 -13.38 1.60 -5.73
C TRP A 379 -14.90 1.49 -5.67
N GLU A 380 -15.40 0.83 -4.62
CA GLU A 380 -16.82 0.71 -4.31
C GLU A 380 -17.18 1.64 -3.16
N TRP A 381 -18.36 2.27 -3.23
CA TRP A 381 -18.86 3.03 -2.08
C TRP A 381 -19.09 2.09 -0.88
N PRO A 382 -18.49 2.37 0.31
CA PRO A 382 -18.69 1.56 1.50
C PRO A 382 -20.09 1.77 2.07
N GLY A 383 -21.06 0.97 1.64
CA GLY A 383 -22.43 1.05 2.13
C GLY A 383 -23.45 0.39 1.22
N GLY A 384 -23.62 -0.93 1.34
CA GLY A 384 -24.67 -1.72 0.71
C GLY A 384 -26.09 -1.39 1.22
N ARG A 385 -26.54 -0.14 1.07
CA ARG A 385 -27.96 0.21 1.17
C ARG A 385 -28.58 0.05 -0.22
N GLY A 386 -29.20 -1.10 -0.46
CA GLY A 386 -29.93 -1.36 -1.70
C GLY A 386 -30.95 -0.25 -2.01
N GLY A 387 -31.00 0.19 -3.26
CA GLY A 387 -31.89 1.27 -3.72
C GLY A 387 -31.24 2.66 -3.77
N THR A 388 -29.94 2.76 -3.49
CA THR A 388 -29.17 4.00 -3.64
C THR A 388 -28.64 4.12 -5.08
N LEU A 389 -28.88 5.24 -5.77
CA LEU A 389 -28.32 5.52 -7.10
C LEU A 389 -27.23 6.59 -6.98
N GLY A 390 -25.98 6.23 -7.32
CA GLY A 390 -24.88 7.19 -7.43
C GLY A 390 -24.65 7.55 -8.90
N PHE A 391 -24.90 8.81 -9.26
CA PHE A 391 -24.77 9.31 -10.63
C PHE A 391 -23.61 10.29 -10.75
N GLY A 392 -22.56 9.92 -11.49
CA GLY A 392 -21.43 10.79 -11.80
C GLY A 392 -21.78 11.81 -12.88
N LEU A 393 -21.79 13.10 -12.51
CA LEU A 393 -22.32 14.19 -13.33
C LEU A 393 -21.26 15.14 -13.89
N CYS A 394 -20.07 15.17 -13.32
CA CYS A 394 -19.01 16.00 -13.84
C CYS A 394 -17.66 15.46 -13.41
N HIS A 395 -16.62 15.90 -14.10
CA HIS A 395 -15.26 15.49 -13.78
C HIS A 395 -14.27 16.62 -14.00
N ALA A 396 -13.11 16.50 -13.35
CA ALA A 396 -11.95 17.34 -13.64
C ALA A 396 -10.68 16.54 -13.40
N ARG A 397 -9.77 16.52 -14.38
CA ARG A 397 -8.43 15.96 -14.21
C ARG A 397 -7.49 17.05 -13.72
N ASP A 398 -6.75 16.78 -12.65
CA ASP A 398 -5.62 17.60 -12.24
C ASP A 398 -4.44 17.35 -13.20
N PRO A 399 -4.03 18.33 -14.02
CA PRO A 399 -2.92 18.15 -14.94
C PRO A 399 -1.57 17.92 -14.23
N ARG A 400 -1.45 18.30 -12.95
CA ARG A 400 -0.20 18.20 -12.16
C ARG A 400 0.00 16.81 -11.57
N THR A 401 -1.08 16.15 -11.16
CA THR A 401 -1.04 14.87 -10.44
C THR A 401 -1.61 13.70 -11.25
N GLY A 402 -2.37 13.98 -12.31
CA GLY A 402 -3.07 12.96 -13.10
C GLY A 402 -4.36 12.45 -12.46
N ILE A 403 -4.69 12.89 -11.24
CA ILE A 403 -5.89 12.51 -10.51
C ILE A 403 -7.13 13.11 -11.18
N VAL A 404 -8.15 12.28 -11.36
CA VAL A 404 -9.49 12.68 -11.80
C VAL A 404 -10.37 12.80 -10.58
N TYR A 405 -11.04 13.94 -10.46
CA TYR A 405 -12.09 14.19 -9.48
C TYR A 405 -13.45 14.05 -10.15
N LEU A 406 -14.37 13.36 -9.51
CA LEU A 406 -15.70 13.06 -10.01
C LEU A 406 -16.73 13.65 -9.05
N GLY A 407 -17.68 14.42 -9.57
CA GLY A 407 -18.82 14.95 -8.81
C GLY A 407 -20.01 14.00 -8.92
N TYR A 408 -20.57 13.61 -7.77
CA TYR A 408 -21.70 12.69 -7.69
C TYR A 408 -22.97 13.34 -7.12
N ASN A 409 -24.10 12.97 -7.71
CA ASN A 409 -25.44 13.06 -7.14
C ASN A 409 -25.74 11.76 -6.37
N HIS A 410 -26.50 11.85 -5.27
CA HIS A 410 -26.94 10.70 -4.49
C HIS A 410 -28.47 10.63 -4.34
N ASN A 411 -29.18 10.11 -5.33
CA ASN A 411 -30.63 9.96 -5.22
C ASN A 411 -30.98 8.70 -4.38
N HIS A 412 -31.12 8.86 -3.07
CA HIS A 412 -31.76 7.84 -2.23
C HIS A 412 -33.26 8.13 -2.09
N VAL A 413 -34.10 7.16 -2.48
CA VAL A 413 -35.55 7.34 -2.63
C VAL A 413 -36.30 7.26 -1.28
N ALA A 414 -35.66 6.77 -0.21
CA ALA A 414 -36.35 6.36 1.02
C ALA A 414 -35.96 7.14 2.30
N ASP A 415 -34.89 7.94 2.31
CA ASP A 415 -34.57 8.83 3.44
C ASP A 415 -34.06 10.18 2.92
N SER A 416 -34.27 11.24 3.71
CA SER A 416 -33.89 12.63 3.40
C SER A 416 -32.37 12.88 3.42
N TYR A 417 -31.58 11.83 3.20
CA TYR A 417 -30.12 11.84 3.23
C TYR A 417 -29.59 11.69 1.80
N ASN A 418 -29.32 12.81 1.14
CA ASN A 418 -28.71 12.89 -0.19
C ASN A 418 -27.29 13.50 -0.06
N PRO A 419 -26.28 12.72 0.37
CA PRO A 419 -24.92 13.22 0.48
C PRO A 419 -24.34 13.45 -0.92
N LEU A 420 -24.13 14.72 -1.26
CA LEU A 420 -23.24 15.11 -2.35
C LEU A 420 -21.85 14.54 -2.07
N ALA A 421 -21.16 14.01 -3.07
CA ALA A 421 -19.83 13.46 -2.87
C ALA A 421 -18.88 13.82 -4.01
N VAL A 422 -17.61 14.04 -3.65
CA VAL A 422 -16.51 14.08 -4.61
C VAL A 422 -15.69 12.83 -4.41
N PHE A 423 -15.49 12.09 -5.48
CA PHE A 423 -14.53 11.00 -5.52
C PHE A 423 -13.28 11.41 -6.27
N ALA A 424 -12.18 10.71 -6.01
CA ALA A 424 -10.96 10.86 -6.78
C ALA A 424 -10.47 9.50 -7.25
N SER A 425 -9.78 9.47 -8.38
CA SER A 425 -9.05 8.29 -8.86
C SER A 425 -7.91 8.66 -9.80
N ASP A 426 -6.86 7.86 -9.81
CA ASP A 426 -5.78 7.94 -10.80
C ASP A 426 -5.94 6.92 -11.95
N GLY A 427 -7.00 6.11 -11.95
CA GLY A 427 -7.22 5.02 -12.90
C GLY A 427 -6.84 3.62 -12.38
N LEU A 428 -6.13 3.53 -11.25
CA LEU A 428 -5.76 2.26 -10.60
C LEU A 428 -6.28 2.16 -9.16
N SER A 429 -6.33 3.27 -8.45
CA SER A 429 -6.82 3.41 -7.09
C SER A 429 -7.79 4.59 -7.01
N GLY A 430 -8.67 4.58 -6.01
CA GLY A 430 -9.74 5.56 -5.94
C GLY A 430 -10.38 5.61 -4.56
N GLY A 431 -11.19 6.64 -4.34
CA GLY A 431 -11.88 6.77 -3.08
C GLY A 431 -12.74 8.01 -2.99
N GLN A 432 -13.64 8.03 -2.01
CA GLN A 432 -14.33 9.24 -1.61
C GLN A 432 -13.37 10.20 -0.91
N VAL A 433 -13.31 11.43 -1.41
CA VAL A 433 -12.43 12.49 -0.89
C VAL A 433 -13.20 13.63 -0.24
N TRP A 434 -14.51 13.68 -0.49
CA TRP A 434 -15.40 14.57 0.22
C TRP A 434 -16.81 13.99 0.18
N ALA A 435 -17.53 14.13 1.29
CA ALA A 435 -18.98 13.95 1.32
C ALA A 435 -19.62 15.09 2.12
N GLY A 436 -20.71 15.62 1.58
CA GLY A 436 -21.54 16.62 2.22
C GLY A 436 -22.41 16.02 3.31
N GLY A 437 -22.54 16.74 4.43
CA GLY A 437 -23.51 16.42 5.48
C GLY A 437 -24.88 17.05 5.20
N PRO A 438 -25.92 16.77 6.01
CA PRO A 438 -27.27 17.30 5.83
C PRO A 438 -27.33 18.85 5.77
N SER A 439 -26.40 19.55 6.43
CA SER A 439 -26.33 21.01 6.44
C SER A 439 -25.69 21.63 5.19
N THR A 440 -24.98 20.84 4.38
CA THR A 440 -24.36 21.32 3.13
C THR A 440 -25.35 21.28 1.96
N VAL A 441 -26.43 20.52 2.12
CA VAL A 441 -27.46 20.26 1.12
C VAL A 441 -28.57 21.31 1.26
N PRO A 442 -28.91 22.04 0.18
CA PRO A 442 -30.13 22.86 0.12
C PRO A 442 -31.35 22.05 0.58
N THR A 443 -32.16 22.62 1.47
CA THR A 443 -33.18 21.85 2.23
C THR A 443 -34.47 21.56 1.46
N SER A 444 -34.55 21.98 0.19
CA SER A 444 -35.72 21.80 -0.66
C SER A 444 -35.36 21.17 -2.01
N GLY A 445 -35.86 19.96 -2.27
CA GLY A 445 -35.84 19.32 -3.58
C GLY A 445 -35.03 18.02 -3.64
N ASN A 446 -35.56 17.04 -4.40
CA ASN A 446 -35.01 15.69 -4.55
C ASN A 446 -33.80 15.61 -5.51
N SER A 447 -33.11 16.72 -5.79
CA SER A 447 -32.02 16.74 -6.78
C SER A 447 -30.95 17.71 -6.31
N ASN A 448 -30.07 17.20 -5.46
CA ASN A 448 -28.82 17.87 -5.14
C ASN A 448 -27.73 17.19 -5.96
N ASP A 449 -26.98 17.99 -6.69
CA ASP A 449 -25.90 17.52 -7.53
C ASP A 449 -24.65 18.39 -7.42
N ILE A 450 -23.51 17.73 -7.60
CA ILE A 450 -22.29 18.41 -8.00
C ILE A 450 -22.33 18.51 -9.51
N SER A 451 -22.83 19.63 -10.02
CA SER A 451 -23.04 19.83 -11.46
C SER A 451 -21.77 20.21 -12.19
N ARG A 452 -20.79 20.78 -11.47
CA ARG A 452 -19.51 21.23 -12.04
C ARG A 452 -18.36 21.03 -11.08
N ILE A 453 -17.18 20.75 -11.62
CA ILE A 453 -15.95 20.64 -10.86
C ILE A 453 -14.77 21.11 -11.71
N ALA A 454 -13.83 21.83 -11.11
CA ALA A 454 -12.57 22.19 -11.74
C ALA A 454 -11.43 22.12 -10.75
N VAL A 455 -10.26 21.74 -11.24
CA VAL A 455 -9.01 21.86 -10.49
C VAL A 455 -8.42 23.22 -10.80
N THR A 456 -8.14 24.02 -9.78
CA THR A 456 -7.64 25.39 -9.96
C THR A 456 -6.11 25.43 -10.10
N PRO A 457 -5.57 26.46 -10.77
CA PRO A 457 -4.13 26.68 -10.90
C PRO A 457 -3.39 26.77 -9.55
N TRP A 458 -4.05 27.25 -8.51
CA TRP A 458 -3.48 27.47 -7.16
C TRP A 458 -3.64 26.30 -6.20
N GLY A 459 -4.04 25.12 -6.69
CA GLY A 459 -4.00 23.89 -5.90
C GLY A 459 -5.25 23.63 -5.08
N THR A 460 -6.41 24.09 -5.55
CA THR A 460 -7.71 23.74 -4.98
C THR A 460 -8.56 23.00 -6.00
N ILE A 461 -9.57 22.28 -5.51
CA ILE A 461 -10.73 21.85 -6.28
C ILE A 461 -11.84 22.84 -5.95
N GLU A 462 -12.50 23.37 -6.97
CA GLU A 462 -13.76 24.08 -6.79
C GLU A 462 -14.87 23.27 -7.46
N ALA A 463 -15.93 23.00 -6.71
CA ALA A 463 -17.10 22.28 -7.18
C ALA A 463 -18.37 23.10 -6.92
N GLU A 464 -19.26 23.12 -7.91
CA GLU A 464 -20.54 23.81 -7.83
C GLU A 464 -21.62 22.83 -7.38
N VAL A 465 -22.38 23.25 -6.37
CA VAL A 465 -23.50 22.51 -5.83
C VAL A 465 -24.78 23.22 -6.24
N SER A 466 -25.59 22.52 -7.02
CA SER A 466 -26.93 22.97 -7.41
C SER A 466 -28.01 22.23 -6.60
N ALA A 467 -29.11 22.94 -6.37
CA ALA A 467 -30.36 22.33 -5.92
C ALA A 467 -31.52 22.87 -6.75
N ALA A 468 -32.46 21.99 -7.08
CA ALA A 468 -33.56 22.29 -7.98
C ALA A 468 -34.52 23.41 -7.49
N ALA A 469 -34.48 23.82 -6.21
CA ALA A 469 -35.48 24.75 -5.64
C ALA A 469 -34.92 25.96 -4.84
N GLU A 470 -33.60 26.13 -4.69
CA GLU A 470 -33.04 27.30 -3.97
C GLU A 470 -32.47 28.36 -4.92
N VAL A 471 -32.85 29.63 -4.65
CA VAL A 471 -32.20 30.82 -5.22
C VAL A 471 -30.84 30.98 -4.54
N GLY A 472 -29.83 30.29 -5.05
CA GLY A 472 -28.43 30.47 -4.65
C GLY A 472 -27.62 29.18 -4.72
N ALA A 473 -26.83 29.00 -5.79
CA ALA A 473 -25.85 27.92 -5.87
C ALA A 473 -24.86 28.02 -4.69
N LYS A 474 -24.41 26.86 -4.18
CA LYS A 474 -23.34 26.80 -3.19
C LYS A 474 -22.05 26.35 -3.88
N ARG A 475 -20.90 26.77 -3.37
CA ARG A 475 -19.58 26.29 -3.82
C ARG A 475 -18.93 25.49 -2.74
N ILE A 476 -18.36 24.36 -3.13
CA ILE A 476 -17.40 23.61 -2.32
C ILE A 476 -16.01 23.98 -2.84
N SER A 477 -15.15 24.44 -1.94
CA SER A 477 -13.73 24.62 -2.23
C SER A 477 -12.91 23.69 -1.34
N GLY A 478 -12.11 22.84 -1.97
CA GLY A 478 -11.25 21.87 -1.32
C GLY A 478 -9.78 22.15 -1.60
N ARG A 479 -8.89 22.20 -0.60
CA ARG A 479 -7.45 22.35 -0.89
C ARG A 479 -6.79 20.99 -1.15
N ILE A 480 -6.07 20.88 -2.26
CA ILE A 480 -5.37 19.66 -2.68
C ILE A 480 -4.02 19.62 -1.97
N THR A 481 -3.72 18.52 -1.29
CA THR A 481 -2.36 18.26 -0.83
C THR A 481 -1.52 17.78 -2.01
N ALA A 482 -0.50 18.55 -2.40
CA ALA A 482 0.52 18.12 -3.35
C ALA A 482 1.48 17.10 -2.71
N ASN A 483 0.96 16.09 -2.01
CA ASN A 483 1.81 15.02 -1.51
C ASN A 483 2.15 14.12 -2.70
N THR A 484 3.31 14.38 -3.29
CA THR A 484 3.96 13.49 -4.27
C THR A 484 4.40 12.15 -3.65
N GLY A 485 4.21 11.99 -2.33
CA GLY A 485 4.28 10.71 -1.63
C GLY A 485 2.88 10.13 -1.43
N TRP A 486 2.54 9.15 -2.26
CA TRP A 486 1.29 8.41 -2.22
C TRP A 486 1.29 7.52 -0.99
N SER A 487 0.52 7.88 0.03
CA SER A 487 0.32 7.07 1.24
C SER A 487 -1.15 6.72 1.38
N ALA A 488 -1.51 5.44 1.23
CA ALA A 488 -2.77 4.95 1.76
C ALA A 488 -2.66 4.99 3.30
N SER A 489 -3.32 5.95 3.94
CA SER A 489 -3.36 6.08 5.39
C SER A 489 -4.73 6.61 5.81
N HIS A 490 -5.62 5.67 6.11
CA HIS A 490 -6.50 5.74 7.27
C HIS A 490 -6.51 4.35 7.92
N ASP A 491 -5.55 4.10 8.80
CA ASP A 491 -5.76 3.22 9.95
C ASP A 491 -4.83 3.71 11.08
N PRO A 492 -5.33 4.07 12.27
CA PRO A 492 -4.51 4.57 13.36
C PRO A 492 -3.66 3.42 13.92
N GLY A 493 -2.49 3.15 13.32
CA GLY A 493 -1.55 2.20 13.90
C GLY A 493 -0.36 1.69 13.07
N GLY A 494 -0.26 1.94 11.76
CA GLY A 494 0.79 1.31 10.93
C GLY A 494 1.51 2.27 10.01
N VAL A 495 2.84 2.39 10.16
CA VAL A 495 3.72 3.30 9.42
C VAL A 495 4.52 2.52 8.36
N LEU A 496 4.47 3.02 7.10
CA LEU A 496 5.38 2.79 5.94
C LEU A 496 5.29 1.48 5.13
N GLY A 497 4.65 1.53 3.95
CA GLY A 497 5.23 0.97 2.71
C GLY A 497 5.41 -0.55 2.56
N GLY A 498 4.52 -1.39 3.11
CA GLY A 498 4.44 -2.81 2.75
C GLY A 498 3.48 -3.07 1.58
N SER A 499 3.93 -3.75 0.53
CA SER A 499 3.06 -4.22 -0.57
C SER A 499 2.30 -5.51 -0.21
N ARG A 500 1.07 -5.59 -0.72
CA ARG A 500 0.20 -6.75 -1.01
C ARG A 500 -0.16 -7.82 0.04
N GLU A 501 0.45 -7.93 1.22
CA GLU A 501 0.04 -8.95 2.23
C GLU A 501 0.03 -8.46 3.71
N GLY A 502 0.36 -7.19 3.97
CA GLY A 502 1.07 -6.81 5.21
C GLY A 502 0.34 -6.74 6.56
N THR A 503 -0.98 -6.57 6.63
CA THR A 503 -1.66 -6.36 7.92
C THR A 503 -3.00 -7.12 7.96
N ILE A 504 -3.01 -8.29 8.58
CA ILE A 504 -4.26 -9.03 8.83
C ILE A 504 -4.82 -8.57 10.18
N GLY A 505 -5.71 -7.57 10.15
CA GLY A 505 -6.77 -7.35 11.15
C GLY A 505 -6.43 -7.24 12.65
N ASN A 506 -5.18 -6.96 13.03
CA ASN A 506 -4.76 -6.94 14.43
C ASN A 506 -4.28 -5.55 14.88
N GLU A 507 -4.73 -5.10 16.05
CA GLU A 507 -4.36 -3.83 16.65
C GLU A 507 -2.82 -3.71 16.79
N ARG A 508 -2.25 -2.59 16.32
CA ARG A 508 -0.83 -2.18 16.50
C ARG A 508 0.22 -3.00 15.72
N ALA A 509 -0.15 -3.68 14.64
CA ALA A 509 0.83 -4.31 13.76
C ALA A 509 1.47 -3.30 12.76
N MET A 510 2.76 -3.43 12.47
CA MET A 510 3.51 -2.64 11.49
C MET A 510 4.21 -3.55 10.50
N ALA A 511 3.96 -3.40 9.19
CA ALA A 511 4.67 -4.10 8.13
C ALA A 511 5.20 -3.10 7.09
N ALA A 512 6.51 -3.12 6.88
CA ALA A 512 7.22 -2.21 6.00
C ALA A 512 8.21 -2.94 5.09
N GLY A 513 8.11 -2.79 3.76
CA GLY A 513 8.95 -3.45 2.77
C GLY A 513 8.21 -4.47 1.90
N ASP A 514 8.74 -4.70 0.70
CA ASP A 514 8.10 -5.56 -0.32
C ASP A 514 7.91 -7.00 0.18
N GLY A 515 6.66 -7.49 0.18
CA GLY A 515 6.32 -8.83 0.69
C GLY A 515 6.51 -9.04 2.20
N SER A 516 6.62 -7.96 2.98
CA SER A 516 6.64 -8.05 4.44
C SER A 516 5.26 -8.40 5.03
N LEU A 517 5.24 -9.11 6.16
CA LEU A 517 4.01 -9.58 6.80
C LEU A 517 4.10 -9.42 8.33
N ALA A 518 3.17 -8.65 8.91
CA ALA A 518 2.95 -8.58 10.36
C ALA A 518 1.52 -9.07 10.68
N SER A 519 1.39 -10.29 11.21
CA SER A 519 0.09 -10.99 11.30
C SER A 519 -0.50 -11.09 12.71
N ALA A 520 0.06 -10.40 13.71
CA ALA A 520 -0.37 -10.50 15.11
C ALA A 520 -0.31 -9.14 15.85
N ASN A 521 -1.00 -9.03 16.99
CA ASN A 521 -1.05 -7.80 17.79
C ASN A 521 0.35 -7.34 18.23
N GLY A 522 0.68 -6.07 17.98
CA GLY A 522 1.98 -5.49 18.33
C GLY A 522 3.17 -6.06 17.53
N ALA A 523 2.91 -6.78 16.43
CA ALA A 523 3.97 -7.33 15.59
C ALA A 523 4.58 -6.24 14.69
N THR A 524 5.90 -6.25 14.50
CA THR A 524 6.64 -5.30 13.66
C THR A 524 7.51 -6.05 12.65
N ALA A 525 7.24 -5.94 11.35
CA ALA A 525 8.04 -6.47 10.26
C ALA A 525 8.61 -5.34 9.40
N VAL A 526 9.93 -5.23 9.26
CA VAL A 526 10.59 -4.17 8.48
C VAL A 526 11.68 -4.77 7.60
N GLY A 527 11.51 -4.76 6.28
CA GLY A 527 12.44 -5.26 5.28
C GLY A 527 11.76 -6.16 4.24
N PRO A 528 12.33 -6.33 3.03
CA PRO A 528 11.74 -7.19 2.01
C PRO A 528 11.56 -8.61 2.53
N VAL A 529 10.35 -9.18 2.40
CA VAL A 529 9.99 -10.54 2.83
C VAL A 529 10.19 -10.78 4.35
N ALA A 530 10.24 -9.72 5.18
CA ALA A 530 10.30 -9.86 6.63
C ALA A 530 8.96 -10.36 7.20
N LYS A 531 8.98 -11.26 8.19
CA LYS A 531 7.76 -11.91 8.74
C LYS A 531 7.72 -11.85 10.27
N ALA A 532 6.84 -11.01 10.81
CA ALA A 532 6.52 -10.90 12.22
C ALA A 532 5.16 -11.58 12.52
N LEU A 533 5.20 -12.87 12.83
CA LEU A 533 3.99 -13.72 12.81
C LEU A 533 3.24 -13.83 14.16
N HIS A 534 3.80 -13.33 15.25
CA HIS A 534 3.30 -13.59 16.61
C HIS A 534 3.21 -12.31 17.44
N ALA A 535 2.44 -12.37 18.53
CA ALA A 535 2.18 -11.19 19.36
C ALA A 535 3.48 -10.57 19.89
N ALA A 536 3.57 -9.25 19.83
CA ALA A 536 4.72 -8.46 20.26
C ALA A 536 6.06 -8.93 19.67
N SER A 537 6.04 -9.48 18.45
CA SER A 537 7.26 -9.93 17.76
C SER A 537 7.82 -8.86 16.83
N THR A 538 9.14 -8.79 16.68
CA THR A 538 9.83 -7.79 15.84
C THR A 538 10.78 -8.48 14.86
N ALA A 539 10.60 -8.31 13.55
CA ALA A 539 11.44 -8.84 12.49
C ALA A 539 11.98 -7.70 11.61
N VAL A 540 13.27 -7.37 11.69
CA VAL A 540 13.90 -6.26 10.96
C VAL A 540 15.05 -6.79 10.10
N GLY A 541 14.96 -6.63 8.78
CA GLY A 541 15.95 -7.07 7.79
C GLY A 541 15.32 -7.93 6.68
N ALA A 542 15.97 -8.00 5.51
CA ALA A 542 15.46 -8.78 4.39
C ALA A 542 15.33 -10.28 4.75
N GLY A 543 14.12 -10.83 4.67
CA GLY A 543 13.81 -12.21 5.04
C GLY A 543 13.91 -12.52 6.54
N ALA A 544 14.01 -11.50 7.42
CA ALA A 544 13.99 -11.73 8.87
C ALA A 544 12.66 -12.35 9.31
N LYS A 545 12.66 -13.27 10.27
CA LYS A 545 11.48 -14.03 10.67
C LYS A 545 11.39 -14.23 12.18
N THR A 546 10.25 -13.93 12.77
CA THR A 546 9.94 -14.37 14.14
C THR A 546 8.95 -15.54 14.10
N VAL A 547 9.22 -16.59 14.87
CA VAL A 547 8.35 -17.79 14.98
C VAL A 547 7.73 -17.97 16.38
N GLY A 548 7.96 -17.02 17.30
CA GLY A 548 7.39 -17.06 18.63
C GLY A 548 6.96 -15.69 19.17
N VAL A 549 6.14 -15.69 20.23
CA VAL A 549 5.68 -14.48 20.94
C VAL A 549 6.86 -13.77 21.64
N ASN A 550 6.81 -12.44 21.74
CA ASN A 550 7.86 -11.61 22.38
C ASN A 550 9.26 -11.81 21.80
N SER A 551 9.38 -12.21 20.53
CA SER A 551 10.66 -12.52 19.90
C SER A 551 11.14 -11.38 19.01
N THR A 552 12.46 -11.25 18.86
CA THR A 552 13.09 -10.17 18.08
C THR A 552 14.17 -10.73 17.15
N ALA A 553 13.97 -10.61 15.84
CA ALA A 553 14.94 -10.98 14.82
C ALA A 553 15.43 -9.72 14.09
N VAL A 554 16.73 -9.42 14.16
CA VAL A 554 17.34 -8.23 13.52
C VAL A 554 18.54 -8.64 12.67
N GLY A 555 18.40 -8.54 11.36
CA GLY A 555 19.43 -8.89 10.38
C GLY A 555 18.85 -9.66 9.20
N ARG A 556 19.57 -9.69 8.07
CA ARG A 556 19.14 -10.42 6.87
C ARG A 556 19.00 -11.91 7.20
N SER A 557 17.80 -12.44 7.01
CA SER A 557 17.44 -13.83 7.27
C SER A 557 17.68 -14.29 8.72
N ALA A 558 17.67 -13.37 9.67
CA ALA A 558 17.68 -13.70 11.10
C ALA A 558 16.37 -14.37 11.51
N GLN A 559 16.41 -15.34 12.43
CA GLN A 559 15.23 -16.02 12.95
C GLN A 559 15.25 -16.10 14.48
N ALA A 560 14.19 -15.61 15.12
CA ALA A 560 14.03 -15.70 16.57
C ALA A 560 12.78 -16.50 16.95
N ASP A 561 12.93 -17.37 17.94
CA ASP A 561 11.84 -18.13 18.57
C ASP A 561 11.33 -17.43 19.85
N VAL A 562 10.37 -18.03 20.57
CA VAL A 562 9.67 -17.48 21.73
C VAL A 562 10.61 -16.82 22.73
N SER A 563 10.36 -15.55 23.04
CA SER A 563 11.18 -14.73 23.95
C SER A 563 12.68 -14.72 23.62
N GLY A 564 13.02 -14.98 22.36
CA GLY A 564 14.39 -15.01 21.85
C GLY A 564 14.77 -13.73 21.11
N PHE A 565 16.07 -13.45 21.06
CA PHE A 565 16.70 -12.40 20.27
C PHE A 565 17.71 -13.02 19.31
N ALA A 566 17.55 -12.78 18.00
CA ALA A 566 18.50 -13.19 16.98
C ALA A 566 19.01 -11.96 16.22
N GLY A 567 20.30 -11.65 16.38
CA GLY A 567 21.00 -10.54 15.73
C GLY A 567 22.02 -11.02 14.70
N GLY A 568 22.04 -10.39 13.53
CA GLY A 568 23.05 -10.59 12.47
C GLY A 568 22.59 -11.43 11.27
N TYR A 569 23.53 -11.79 10.39
CA TYR A 569 23.23 -12.45 9.11
C TYR A 569 23.00 -13.96 9.29
N LEU A 570 21.85 -14.49 8.86
CA LEU A 570 21.49 -15.92 8.97
C LEU A 570 21.55 -16.50 10.40
N THR A 571 21.43 -15.66 11.42
CA THR A 571 21.42 -16.11 12.82
C THR A 571 20.05 -16.68 13.18
N LYS A 572 20.00 -17.92 13.69
CA LYS A 572 18.78 -18.49 14.28
C LYS A 572 18.95 -18.74 15.77
N ALA A 573 18.10 -18.12 16.58
CA ALA A 573 18.06 -18.32 18.03
C ALA A 573 16.80 -19.12 18.40
N GLY A 574 16.97 -20.18 19.19
CA GLY A 574 15.87 -20.90 19.80
C GLY A 574 15.29 -20.16 21.03
N PRO A 575 14.37 -20.80 21.78
CA PRO A 575 13.59 -20.13 22.82
C PRO A 575 14.44 -19.55 23.96
N ASN A 576 14.00 -18.43 24.53
CA ASN A 576 14.64 -17.77 25.68
C ASN A 576 16.16 -17.49 25.50
N SER A 577 16.59 -17.28 24.26
CA SER A 577 18.00 -17.13 23.91
C SER A 577 18.32 -15.74 23.38
N VAL A 578 19.51 -15.23 23.62
CA VAL A 578 20.07 -14.02 23.01
C VAL A 578 21.28 -14.43 22.19
N VAL A 579 21.17 -14.36 20.87
CA VAL A 579 22.24 -14.74 19.94
C VAL A 579 22.56 -13.59 19.00
N ILE A 580 23.81 -13.11 19.02
CA ILE A 580 24.33 -12.08 18.11
C ILE A 580 25.50 -12.71 17.34
N SER A 581 25.26 -13.10 16.09
CA SER A 581 26.24 -13.89 15.33
C SER A 581 26.08 -13.69 13.82
N SER A 582 26.77 -14.53 13.05
CA SER A 582 26.62 -14.67 11.62
C SER A 582 26.71 -16.14 11.25
N ASN A 583 25.74 -16.63 10.47
CA ASN A 583 25.69 -17.99 9.94
C ASN A 583 25.70 -19.08 11.02
N VAL A 584 24.82 -18.93 12.01
CA VAL A 584 24.69 -19.83 13.16
C VAL A 584 23.24 -20.26 13.31
N ASP A 585 23.01 -21.57 13.45
CA ASP A 585 21.68 -22.15 13.68
C ASP A 585 21.61 -22.81 15.06
N LEU A 586 21.01 -22.11 16.02
CA LEU A 586 20.76 -22.58 17.38
C LEU A 586 19.25 -22.67 17.66
N SER A 587 18.45 -22.85 16.61
CA SER A 587 16.98 -22.91 16.71
C SER A 587 16.47 -24.06 17.57
N ALA A 588 17.25 -25.13 17.71
CA ALA A 588 16.92 -26.31 18.51
C ALA A 588 17.34 -26.22 19.99
N MET A 589 17.97 -25.10 20.42
CA MET A 589 18.50 -24.93 21.78
C MET A 589 17.78 -23.81 22.51
N SER A 590 17.81 -23.83 23.84
CA SER A 590 17.15 -22.87 24.72
C SER A 590 18.08 -22.29 25.78
N GLY A 591 17.79 -21.06 26.21
CA GLY A 591 18.55 -20.40 27.29
C GLY A 591 20.00 -20.07 26.91
N ILE A 592 20.25 -19.73 25.65
CA ILE A 592 21.60 -19.46 25.14
C ILE A 592 21.93 -17.97 25.26
N SER A 593 23.11 -17.65 25.78
CA SER A 593 23.74 -16.32 25.65
C SER A 593 24.94 -16.42 24.71
N GLY A 594 24.70 -16.19 23.42
CA GLY A 594 25.68 -16.39 22.34
C GLY A 594 26.10 -15.07 21.67
N VAL A 595 27.38 -14.72 21.68
CA VAL A 595 27.89 -13.53 20.97
C VAL A 595 29.20 -13.82 20.27
N GLY A 596 29.29 -13.58 18.97
CA GLY A 596 30.51 -13.78 18.17
C GLY A 596 30.27 -14.63 16.93
N ALA A 597 31.29 -14.80 16.09
CA ALA A 597 31.17 -15.56 14.84
C ALA A 597 31.47 -17.06 15.04
N ASN A 598 30.82 -17.92 14.25
CA ASN A 598 31.08 -19.37 14.21
C ASN A 598 30.90 -20.07 15.57
N LEU A 599 29.85 -19.70 16.31
CA LEU A 599 29.51 -20.39 17.56
C LEU A 599 29.06 -21.82 17.27
N VAL A 600 29.63 -22.79 17.98
CA VAL A 600 29.20 -24.19 17.96
C VAL A 600 28.63 -24.49 19.33
N ILE A 601 27.31 -24.45 19.46
CA ILE A 601 26.60 -24.70 20.71
C ILE A 601 25.61 -25.83 20.47
N THR A 602 25.66 -26.90 21.26
CA THR A 602 24.86 -28.12 21.03
C THR A 602 23.95 -28.50 22.18
N LYS A 603 23.87 -27.66 23.22
CA LYS A 603 23.10 -27.89 24.45
C LYS A 603 22.50 -26.60 25.00
N ASP A 604 21.50 -26.76 25.86
CA ASP A 604 20.77 -25.67 26.53
C ASP A 604 21.52 -25.03 27.70
N ASN A 605 21.11 -23.81 28.06
CA ASN A 605 21.56 -23.07 29.24
C ASN A 605 23.07 -22.80 29.25
N VAL A 606 23.57 -22.18 28.17
CA VAL A 606 25.01 -21.96 28.00
C VAL A 606 25.35 -20.51 27.69
N VAL A 607 26.60 -20.13 28.00
CA VAL A 607 27.19 -18.84 27.62
C VAL A 607 28.35 -19.12 26.66
N GLY A 608 28.27 -18.58 25.44
CA GLY A 608 29.31 -18.70 24.43
C GLY A 608 29.65 -17.33 23.84
N VAL A 609 30.79 -16.77 24.20
CA VAL A 609 31.19 -15.41 23.76
C VAL A 609 32.57 -15.43 23.14
N GLY A 610 32.70 -15.07 21.87
CA GLY A 610 33.97 -15.05 21.14
C GLY A 610 33.87 -15.68 19.75
N ALA A 611 34.95 -15.60 18.97
CA ALA A 611 35.01 -16.23 17.66
C ALA A 611 35.36 -17.72 17.78
N SER A 612 34.62 -18.59 17.08
CA SER A 612 34.87 -20.03 17.03
C SER A 612 34.85 -20.71 18.41
N VAL A 613 33.92 -20.28 19.27
CA VAL A 613 33.67 -20.91 20.57
C VAL A 613 32.90 -22.22 20.36
N ASN A 614 33.27 -23.26 21.12
CA ASN A 614 32.59 -24.55 21.11
C ASN A 614 32.08 -24.94 22.51
N VAL A 615 30.76 -24.98 22.70
CA VAL A 615 30.13 -25.40 23.96
C VAL A 615 29.22 -26.60 23.68
N THR A 616 29.66 -27.80 24.04
CA THR A 616 28.91 -29.04 23.80
C THR A 616 28.29 -29.66 25.05
N ASN A 617 28.36 -28.95 26.18
CA ASN A 617 27.84 -29.37 27.48
C ASN A 617 26.64 -28.50 27.90
N SER A 618 25.84 -28.99 28.83
CA SER A 618 24.86 -28.15 29.52
C SER A 618 25.55 -27.34 30.62
N TRP A 619 25.04 -26.13 30.88
CA TRP A 619 25.57 -25.20 31.90
C TRP A 619 27.02 -24.74 31.66
N GLY A 620 27.50 -24.85 30.43
CA GLY A 620 28.83 -24.41 30.05
C GLY A 620 28.94 -22.90 29.92
N VAL A 621 30.07 -22.37 30.37
CA VAL A 621 30.50 -21.00 30.09
C VAL A 621 31.78 -21.07 29.29
N CYS A 622 31.81 -20.42 28.13
CA CYS A 622 33.01 -20.31 27.31
C CYS A 622 33.13 -18.90 26.74
N ILE A 623 34.12 -18.17 27.24
CA ILE A 623 34.38 -16.77 26.86
C ILE A 623 35.81 -16.68 26.33
N GLY A 624 35.94 -16.34 25.05
CA GLY A 624 37.19 -16.09 24.35
C GLY A 624 37.38 -17.00 23.13
N SER A 625 38.18 -16.53 22.17
CA SER A 625 38.24 -17.11 20.83
C SER A 625 38.91 -18.50 20.82
N PHE A 626 38.42 -19.39 19.96
CA PHE A 626 38.91 -20.77 19.77
C PHE A 626 38.85 -21.66 21.02
N SER A 627 38.06 -21.29 22.02
CA SER A 627 37.95 -22.00 23.29
C SER A 627 36.80 -23.01 23.31
N LYS A 628 36.94 -24.05 24.14
CA LYS A 628 36.00 -25.18 24.22
C LYS A 628 35.56 -25.50 25.64
N SER A 629 34.26 -25.58 25.87
CA SER A 629 33.69 -26.13 27.10
C SER A 629 32.89 -27.39 26.73
N THR A 630 33.43 -28.57 27.06
CA THR A 630 32.83 -29.86 26.67
C THR A 630 32.50 -30.76 27.86
N GLY A 631 33.11 -30.55 29.04
CA GLY A 631 32.75 -31.25 30.27
C GLY A 631 31.59 -30.59 31.00
N LEU A 632 30.63 -31.35 31.55
CA LEU A 632 29.42 -30.84 32.22
C LEU A 632 29.72 -29.62 33.13
N ALA A 633 28.98 -28.52 33.00
CA ALA A 633 29.18 -27.29 33.79
C ALA A 633 30.63 -26.73 33.77
N GLY A 634 31.33 -26.91 32.65
CA GLY A 634 32.68 -26.40 32.44
C GLY A 634 32.71 -24.89 32.20
N THR A 635 33.67 -24.20 32.79
CA THR A 635 33.89 -22.76 32.60
C THR A 635 35.24 -22.50 31.94
N VAL A 636 35.25 -21.72 30.86
CA VAL A 636 36.45 -21.31 30.13
C VAL A 636 36.47 -19.80 30.00
N LEU A 637 37.57 -19.18 30.40
CA LEU A 637 37.84 -17.76 30.20
C LEU A 637 39.22 -17.58 29.55
N GLY A 638 39.25 -17.28 28.26
CA GLY A 638 40.48 -16.96 27.53
C GLY A 638 40.52 -17.56 26.13
N HIS A 639 41.72 -17.62 25.53
CA HIS A 639 41.91 -17.96 24.12
C HIS A 639 42.48 -19.37 23.95
N ALA A 640 41.87 -20.20 23.09
CA ALA A 640 42.29 -21.57 22.81
C ALA A 640 42.43 -22.44 24.08
N SER A 641 41.53 -22.24 25.05
CA SER A 641 41.51 -23.00 26.31
C SER A 641 40.35 -24.01 26.31
N GLU A 642 40.50 -25.11 27.03
CA GLU A 642 39.56 -26.25 27.00
C GLU A 642 39.20 -26.79 28.39
N ALA A 643 37.93 -26.65 28.77
CA ALA A 643 37.33 -27.31 29.92
C ALA A 643 36.65 -28.61 29.48
N ASN A 644 37.43 -29.68 29.33
CA ASN A 644 36.98 -30.98 28.83
C ASN A 644 36.44 -31.92 29.91
N HIS A 645 36.60 -31.56 31.20
CA HIS A 645 36.15 -32.37 32.32
C HIS A 645 35.01 -31.69 33.10
N ALA A 646 34.15 -32.48 33.73
CA ALA A 646 32.99 -31.97 34.46
C ALA A 646 33.40 -31.06 35.63
N TYR A 647 32.64 -29.97 35.83
CA TYR A 647 32.83 -28.99 36.90
C TYR A 647 34.22 -28.36 36.92
N SER A 648 34.89 -28.28 35.76
CA SER A 648 36.21 -27.67 35.65
C SER A 648 36.13 -26.20 35.22
N THR A 649 37.03 -25.38 35.75
CA THR A 649 37.21 -23.97 35.37
C THR A 649 38.62 -23.77 34.84
N VAL A 650 38.77 -23.26 33.62
CA VAL A 650 40.05 -22.94 33.00
C VAL A 650 40.12 -21.46 32.63
N ILE A 651 41.21 -20.80 33.03
CA ILE A 651 41.40 -19.36 32.82
C ILE A 651 42.79 -19.12 32.22
N GLY A 652 42.87 -18.52 31.03
CA GLY A 652 44.13 -18.18 30.37
C GLY A 652 44.17 -18.54 28.88
N LYS A 653 45.36 -18.57 28.29
CA LYS A 653 45.60 -18.95 26.90
C LYS A 653 46.16 -20.37 26.81
N GLY A 654 45.55 -21.26 26.02
CA GLY A 654 46.06 -22.62 25.82
C GLY A 654 45.84 -23.58 27.01
N VAL A 655 44.95 -23.24 27.94
CA VAL A 655 44.80 -23.96 29.21
C VAL A 655 43.81 -25.10 29.06
N ILE A 656 44.24 -26.34 29.30
CA ILE A 656 43.40 -27.53 29.20
C ILE A 656 43.23 -28.17 30.59
N SER A 657 41.97 -28.38 31.00
CA SER A 657 41.63 -29.15 32.21
C SER A 657 42.09 -30.60 32.08
N THR A 658 42.54 -31.22 33.16
CA THR A 658 43.06 -32.60 33.16
C THR A 658 42.25 -33.56 34.03
N ALA A 659 41.32 -33.04 34.84
CA ALA A 659 40.45 -33.84 35.70
C ALA A 659 39.13 -33.08 36.02
N PRO A 660 38.06 -33.79 36.45
CA PRO A 660 36.85 -33.15 36.98
C PRO A 660 37.11 -32.32 38.25
N TYR A 661 36.24 -31.36 38.55
CA TYR A 661 36.30 -30.50 39.75
C TYR A 661 37.60 -29.70 39.91
N GLN A 662 38.23 -29.33 38.81
CA GLN A 662 39.52 -28.63 38.79
C GLN A 662 39.34 -27.14 38.48
N VAL A 663 40.12 -26.27 39.12
CA VAL A 663 40.36 -24.90 38.65
C VAL A 663 41.80 -24.79 38.16
N LYS A 664 42.01 -24.34 36.91
CA LYS A 664 43.33 -24.19 36.29
C LYS A 664 43.51 -22.80 35.73
N PHE A 665 44.60 -22.15 36.12
CA PHE A 665 45.04 -20.86 35.56
C PHE A 665 46.23 -21.11 34.62
N GLY A 666 46.36 -20.32 33.56
CA GLY A 666 47.43 -20.46 32.57
C GLY A 666 48.81 -20.08 33.08
N ASP A 667 49.82 -20.33 32.24
CA ASP A 667 51.25 -20.39 32.58
C ASP A 667 51.90 -19.09 33.11
N GLN A 668 51.16 -17.99 33.26
CA GLN A 668 51.71 -16.68 33.68
C GLN A 668 50.94 -15.95 34.80
N HIS A 669 50.05 -16.62 35.55
CA HIS A 669 49.02 -15.89 36.30
C HIS A 669 49.38 -15.52 37.75
N LEU A 670 50.54 -15.94 38.26
CA LEU A 670 51.10 -15.39 39.51
C LEU A 670 52.52 -14.87 39.25
N GLN A 671 52.63 -13.81 38.45
CA GLN A 671 53.88 -13.07 38.31
C GLN A 671 53.98 -12.07 39.49
N LEU A 672 54.36 -12.58 40.66
CA LEU A 672 54.82 -11.71 41.74
C LEU A 672 56.15 -11.13 41.25
N SER A 673 56.17 -9.85 40.87
CA SER A 673 57.45 -9.14 40.75
C SER A 673 58.10 -9.25 42.12
N PRO A 674 59.24 -9.93 42.28
CA PRO A 674 59.86 -10.06 43.58
C PRO A 674 60.10 -8.63 44.07
N PRO A 675 59.51 -8.21 45.20
CA PRO A 675 59.80 -6.89 45.72
C PRO A 675 61.31 -6.85 45.97
N THR A 676 61.99 -5.79 45.55
CA THR A 676 63.45 -5.64 45.71
C THR A 676 63.89 -5.66 47.18
N SER A 677 62.93 -5.57 48.11
CA SER A 677 63.07 -5.75 49.55
C SER A 677 61.80 -6.38 50.13
N ALA A 678 61.90 -7.11 51.25
CA ALA A 678 60.73 -7.65 51.94
C ALA A 678 59.71 -6.54 52.28
N PRO A 679 58.40 -6.76 52.06
CA PRO A 679 57.39 -5.77 52.38
C PRO A 679 57.36 -5.45 53.90
N GLY A 680 56.94 -4.22 54.21
CA GLY A 680 56.75 -3.76 55.59
C GLY A 680 55.72 -4.58 56.36
N VAL A 681 55.55 -4.29 57.65
CA VAL A 681 54.49 -4.90 58.46
C VAL A 681 53.13 -4.38 57.94
N PRO A 682 52.20 -5.26 57.53
CA PRO A 682 50.89 -4.85 57.03
C PRO A 682 50.01 -4.28 58.16
N ALA A 683 48.96 -3.52 57.80
CA ALA A 683 48.03 -2.94 58.77
C ALA A 683 47.25 -4.03 59.54
N LEU A 684 46.60 -3.64 60.65
CA LEU A 684 45.82 -4.56 61.46
C LEU A 684 44.66 -5.15 60.65
N GLY A 685 44.69 -6.47 60.42
CA GLY A 685 43.69 -7.19 59.60
C GLY A 685 44.21 -7.60 58.22
N ASP A 686 45.38 -7.11 57.82
CA ASP A 686 46.00 -7.41 56.53
C ASP A 686 47.16 -8.41 56.67
N PHE A 687 47.49 -9.11 55.57
CA PHE A 687 48.70 -9.92 55.45
C PHE A 687 49.38 -9.67 54.10
N ASN A 688 50.72 -9.61 54.08
CA ASN A 688 51.48 -9.50 52.84
C ASN A 688 51.87 -10.88 52.31
N VAL A 689 51.63 -11.16 51.04
CA VAL A 689 52.07 -12.39 50.34
C VAL A 689 53.01 -12.02 49.20
N TRP A 690 54.21 -12.62 49.15
CA TRP A 690 55.14 -12.42 48.03
C TRP A 690 55.99 -13.68 47.76
N ALA A 691 56.48 -13.79 46.53
CA ALA A 691 57.42 -14.82 46.14
C ALA A 691 58.84 -14.28 46.29
N HIS A 692 59.73 -15.10 46.83
CA HIS A 692 61.14 -14.82 46.95
C HIS A 692 61.94 -15.87 46.18
N ASP A 693 62.56 -15.45 45.09
CA ASP A 693 63.46 -16.30 44.31
C ASP A 693 64.77 -16.49 45.09
N LEU A 694 65.10 -17.75 45.40
CA LEU A 694 66.35 -18.10 46.09
C LEU A 694 67.50 -18.40 45.11
N GLY A 695 67.23 -18.38 43.80
CA GLY A 695 68.14 -18.81 42.76
C GLY A 695 68.21 -20.34 42.61
N GLY A 696 68.80 -20.81 41.50
CA GLY A 696 69.06 -22.24 41.28
C GLY A 696 67.81 -23.12 41.11
N GLY A 697 66.66 -22.52 40.78
CA GLY A 697 65.38 -23.25 40.64
C GLY A 697 64.63 -23.47 41.96
N ALA A 698 65.11 -22.89 43.07
CA ALA A 698 64.41 -22.86 44.35
C ALA A 698 63.71 -21.52 44.57
N GLY A 699 62.49 -21.55 45.08
CA GLY A 699 61.73 -20.35 45.44
C GLY A 699 61.02 -20.53 46.77
N GLU A 700 60.62 -19.43 47.41
CA GLU A 700 59.77 -19.44 48.61
C GLU A 700 58.52 -18.60 48.37
N LEU A 701 57.36 -19.10 48.81
CA LEU A 701 56.19 -18.27 49.04
C LEU A 701 56.21 -17.80 50.50
N ARG A 702 56.21 -16.49 50.70
CA ARG A 702 56.31 -15.86 52.02
C ARG A 702 55.02 -15.13 52.39
N PHE A 703 54.67 -15.21 53.66
CA PHE A 703 53.55 -14.51 54.29
C PHE A 703 54.07 -13.69 55.44
N LYS A 704 53.64 -12.43 55.60
CA LYS A 704 53.98 -11.61 56.76
C LYS A 704 52.71 -11.10 57.43
N GLY A 705 52.55 -11.46 58.70
CA GLY A 705 51.47 -10.98 59.55
C GLY A 705 51.71 -9.54 60.04
N ASN A 706 50.65 -8.93 60.56
CA ASN A 706 50.69 -7.61 61.21
C ASN A 706 51.52 -7.59 62.50
N ASP A 707 51.84 -8.74 63.07
CA ASP A 707 52.77 -8.94 64.17
C ASP A 707 54.25 -8.96 63.71
N GLY A 708 54.47 -8.88 62.39
CA GLY A 708 55.79 -8.97 61.78
C GLY A 708 56.29 -10.40 61.59
N THR A 709 55.54 -11.42 62.02
CA THR A 709 55.91 -12.83 61.88
C THR A 709 55.88 -13.22 60.41
N GLU A 710 56.96 -13.84 59.96
CA GLU A 710 57.12 -14.28 58.58
C GLU A 710 57.01 -15.81 58.49
N TYR A 711 56.04 -16.29 57.71
CA TYR A 711 55.86 -17.70 57.39
C TYR A 711 56.40 -17.97 55.99
N LYS A 712 57.07 -19.10 55.81
CA LYS A 712 57.74 -19.46 54.55
C LYS A 712 57.31 -20.85 54.12
N ILE A 713 56.97 -20.98 52.85
CA ILE A 713 56.77 -22.26 52.18
C ILE A 713 57.86 -22.37 51.13
N SER A 714 58.87 -23.20 51.40
CA SER A 714 59.93 -23.49 50.44
C SER A 714 59.42 -24.39 49.33
N MET A 715 59.69 -24.00 48.10
CA MET A 715 59.35 -24.73 46.88
C MET A 715 60.65 -25.10 46.18
N THR A 716 60.90 -26.40 46.05
CA THR A 716 62.02 -26.93 45.27
C THR A 716 61.45 -27.48 43.98
N ALA A 717 61.92 -27.00 42.83
CA ALA A 717 61.58 -27.62 41.55
C ALA A 717 62.10 -29.07 41.56
N VAL A 718 61.21 -30.04 41.33
CA VAL A 718 61.56 -31.45 41.13
C VAL A 718 61.77 -31.71 39.66
#